data_AF-A0A936X7P3-F1
#
_entry.id   AF-A0A936X7P3-F1
#
_cell.length_a   1.000
_cell.length_b   1.000
_cell.length_c   1.000
_cell.angle_alpha   90.00
_cell.angle_beta   90.00
_cell.angle_gamma   90.00
#
_symmetry.space_group_name_H-M   'P 1'
#
loop_
_entity.id
_entity.type
_entity.pdbx_description
1 polymer ?
#
loop_
_entity_poly.entity_id
_entity_poly.type
_entity_poly.pdbx_seq_one_letter_code
_entity_poly.pdbx_strand_id
1 'polypeptide(L)'
;MRMSTGKLFILFFLLIVLPQAAPAQPAFASETTRTNPLCTPPKNRELFHDIIDQQQKLILKADGKDDNRFSPSANDEVNFMVTRSLVTRVDELQCKIENDTLLKDQQKVLYLRGIENLLKFFYTNYTSRKVNPVMLPDIITLYEQCMQKDERKESFESLILPVAYDVGYSVLKADRLTFQQNSGLSRSLNHLILKYCQLHPDKIFQTLFQNPEVPFADSLVRVAGPMFPRQLYDFAQSNSKLANIIHNIRDDYYISSVSQMARSKSGQQYFPFLDNIIHGKTSIAQIDSVKEDSVLYYRLLVKTHLDYVDRAMNGDTAIEYNALTEKLEKRAREVFVNVINGLHTESAEVRFRIIQPLSPQELYYLAVASDGSIYTSSFVKGVYPLMMKKCNNRGDSLLELLRFDKYRKFIKMSAGYNTLSNFLSSFPPAATPGGESDAEKLMKAFVGRLELGKGLEDGVDVADSYASIAETLSPIAKQMLKNVQLNYQRNLSAGNKRGMAMYKILNDLFLSADSTKNIDLTKELGIPPVYKVPYSTLLNDSGRVVMQVFFYGDKDGQGIFKGFIGMFSNANWKITGTDKWVCISSVKGKPVSIYANRALPEETGEDDKAQKDLCAYLAKNNLKPSVTIHRGHSYYAGSTIEQMASSSKIVFLGSCGGYHLVHDVLEISPDAHIIATKANRCH
;
A
#
# COMPACT_ATOMS: atom_id res chain seq x y z
N MET A 1 36.89 -27.25 -20.35
CA MET A 1 37.01 -26.46 -21.60
C MET A 1 35.90 -25.42 -21.60
N ARG A 2 36.23 -24.18 -21.96
CA ARG A 2 35.47 -22.91 -21.87
C ARG A 2 35.65 -22.07 -20.58
N MET A 3 36.47 -21.04 -20.80
CA MET A 3 36.80 -19.86 -20.00
C MET A 3 35.63 -18.86 -19.95
N SER A 4 35.57 -18.04 -18.90
CA SER A 4 35.79 -16.57 -19.00
C SER A 4 35.35 -15.89 -17.70
N THR A 5 36.31 -15.52 -16.86
CA THR A 5 36.12 -14.61 -15.73
C THR A 5 36.87 -13.31 -16.03
N GLY A 6 36.12 -12.25 -16.31
CA GLY A 6 36.65 -10.90 -16.48
C GLY A 6 37.11 -10.32 -15.15
N LYS A 7 38.37 -9.92 -15.09
CA LYS A 7 39.00 -9.24 -13.94
C LYS A 7 38.52 -7.79 -13.88
N LEU A 8 37.97 -7.41 -12.72
CA LEU A 8 37.61 -6.04 -12.37
C LEU A 8 38.88 -5.31 -11.89
N PHE A 9 39.37 -4.32 -12.65
CA PHE A 9 40.44 -3.43 -12.23
C PHE A 9 39.84 -2.31 -11.35
N ILE A 10 40.20 -2.30 -10.07
CA ILE A 10 39.90 -1.20 -9.14
C ILE A 10 41.12 -0.28 -9.14
N LEU A 11 40.99 0.90 -9.75
CA LEU A 11 41.99 1.96 -9.65
C LEU A 11 41.75 2.76 -8.36
N PHE A 12 42.70 2.67 -7.42
CA PHE A 12 42.80 3.55 -6.27
C PHE A 12 43.46 4.87 -6.72
N PHE A 13 42.73 5.99 -6.70
CA PHE A 13 43.32 7.32 -6.84
C PHE A 13 43.62 7.91 -5.45
N LEU A 14 44.92 8.08 -5.18
CA LEU A 14 45.46 8.74 -4.01
C LEU A 14 45.38 10.25 -4.23
N LEU A 15 44.60 10.97 -3.41
CA LEU A 15 44.49 12.43 -3.47
C LEU A 15 45.58 13.06 -2.59
N ILE A 16 46.62 13.59 -3.22
CA ILE A 16 47.62 14.47 -2.59
C ILE A 16 47.07 15.90 -2.68
N VAL A 17 46.86 16.53 -1.54
CA VAL A 17 46.48 17.95 -1.43
C VAL A 17 47.72 18.82 -1.57
N LEU A 18 47.75 19.64 -2.62
CA LEU A 18 48.68 20.79 -2.76
C LEU A 18 47.83 22.08 -2.83
N PRO A 19 48.24 23.17 -2.15
CA PRO A 19 47.50 24.42 -2.17
C PRO A 19 47.82 25.18 -3.47
N GLN A 20 46.84 25.32 -4.37
CA GLN A 20 46.94 26.24 -5.50
C GLN A 20 46.36 27.61 -5.11
N ALA A 21 47.18 28.63 -5.35
CA ALA A 21 46.83 30.04 -5.26
C ALA A 21 45.66 30.36 -6.20
N ALA A 22 44.75 31.20 -5.72
CA ALA A 22 43.59 31.68 -6.47
C ALA A 22 44.02 32.45 -7.74
N PRO A 23 43.53 32.09 -8.93
CA PRO A 23 43.53 33.02 -10.05
C PRO A 23 42.38 34.01 -9.86
N ALA A 24 42.71 35.29 -10.02
CA ALA A 24 41.78 36.40 -9.99
C ALA A 24 40.60 36.18 -10.94
N GLN A 25 39.38 36.43 -10.44
CA GLN A 25 38.17 36.49 -11.26
C GLN A 25 38.27 37.67 -12.24
N PRO A 26 38.00 37.49 -13.54
CA PRO A 26 37.78 38.61 -14.42
C PRO A 26 36.43 39.25 -14.07
N ALA A 27 36.47 40.52 -13.66
CA ALA A 27 35.29 41.36 -13.53
C ALA A 27 34.69 41.56 -14.93
N PHE A 28 33.47 41.06 -15.16
CA PHE A 28 32.69 41.39 -16.35
C PHE A 28 31.73 42.53 -16.01
N ALA A 29 31.95 43.66 -16.67
CA ALA A 29 31.14 44.86 -16.59
C ALA A 29 29.71 44.59 -17.07
N SER A 30 28.75 45.18 -16.33
CA SER A 30 27.35 45.25 -16.70
C SER A 30 27.12 46.34 -17.74
N GLU A 31 26.41 46.04 -18.82
CA GLU A 31 25.63 47.04 -19.57
C GLU A 31 24.60 46.33 -20.44
N THR A 32 23.37 46.19 -19.91
CA THR A 32 22.17 45.86 -20.70
C THR A 32 21.49 47.16 -21.11
N THR A 33 21.99 47.79 -22.17
CA THR A 33 21.22 48.80 -22.90
C THR A 33 21.57 48.80 -24.39
N ARG A 34 20.50 48.61 -25.19
CA ARG A 34 20.35 48.84 -26.64
C ARG A 34 20.98 47.80 -27.56
N THR A 35 20.09 47.18 -28.34
CA THR A 35 20.31 46.58 -29.66
C THR A 35 21.57 45.75 -29.77
N ASN A 36 21.42 44.44 -29.75
CA ASN A 36 22.46 43.54 -30.24
C ASN A 36 22.96 44.10 -31.60
N PRO A 37 24.25 44.48 -31.76
CA PRO A 37 24.76 45.12 -32.98
C PRO A 37 24.68 44.24 -34.24
N LEU A 38 24.16 43.01 -34.12
CA LEU A 38 24.22 41.97 -35.14
C LEU A 38 23.08 42.03 -36.19
N CYS A 39 21.94 42.68 -35.93
CA CYS A 39 20.90 42.91 -36.94
C CYS A 39 19.86 43.94 -36.47
N THR A 40 19.51 44.92 -37.31
CA THR A 40 18.39 45.84 -37.04
C THR A 40 17.15 45.35 -37.78
N PRO A 41 16.08 44.90 -37.08
CA PRO A 41 14.89 44.40 -37.75
C PRO A 41 14.12 45.52 -38.46
N PRO A 42 13.44 45.24 -39.58
CA PRO A 42 12.54 46.22 -40.19
C PRO A 42 11.43 46.63 -39.24
N LYS A 43 11.00 47.90 -39.35
CA LYS A 43 10.05 48.52 -38.41
C LYS A 43 8.71 47.77 -38.26
N ASN A 44 8.28 47.04 -39.28
CA ASN A 44 7.06 46.22 -39.24
C ASN A 44 7.22 44.87 -38.50
N ARG A 45 8.45 44.50 -38.09
CA ARG A 45 8.75 43.26 -37.35
C ARG A 45 9.43 43.48 -36.00
N GLU A 46 9.83 44.70 -35.67
CA GLU A 46 10.44 45.11 -34.39
C GLU A 46 9.67 44.53 -33.18
N LEU A 47 8.33 44.57 -33.21
CA LEU A 47 7.49 44.01 -32.15
C LEU A 47 7.74 42.53 -31.86
N PHE A 48 8.06 41.70 -32.87
CA PHE A 48 8.31 40.27 -32.65
C PHE A 48 9.63 40.03 -31.92
N HIS A 49 10.64 40.86 -32.21
CA HIS A 49 11.94 40.81 -31.51
C HIS A 49 11.76 41.29 -30.07
N ASP A 50 11.04 42.39 -29.85
CA ASP A 50 10.73 42.91 -28.51
C ASP A 50 10.05 41.87 -27.61
N ILE A 51 9.15 41.06 -28.18
CA ILE A 51 8.44 40.02 -27.43
C ILE A 51 9.38 38.84 -27.09
N ILE A 52 10.27 38.45 -28.01
CA ILE A 52 11.29 37.43 -27.74
C ILE A 52 12.22 37.89 -26.61
N ASP A 53 12.69 39.14 -26.67
CA ASP A 53 13.52 39.76 -25.63
C ASP A 53 12.82 39.78 -24.26
N GLN A 54 11.51 40.03 -24.24
CA GLN A 54 10.71 39.94 -23.02
C GLN A 54 10.68 38.50 -22.47
N GLN A 55 10.55 37.47 -23.33
CA GLN A 55 10.61 36.08 -22.88
C GLN A 55 12.00 35.70 -22.37
N GLN A 56 13.09 36.14 -23.01
CA GLN A 56 14.45 35.91 -22.50
C GLN A 56 14.63 36.50 -21.10
N LYS A 57 14.19 37.75 -20.88
CA LYS A 57 14.22 38.40 -19.56
C LYS A 57 13.39 37.66 -18.51
N LEU A 58 12.24 37.09 -18.90
CA LEU A 58 11.43 36.28 -18.00
C LEU A 58 12.13 35.00 -17.57
N ILE A 59 12.84 34.34 -18.49
CA ILE A 59 13.59 33.10 -18.19
C ILE A 59 14.83 33.41 -17.35
N LEU A 60 15.56 34.49 -17.64
CA LEU A 60 16.75 34.89 -16.87
C LEU A 60 16.45 35.04 -15.38
N LYS A 61 15.33 35.68 -15.02
CA LYS A 61 14.92 35.84 -13.62
C LYS A 61 14.22 34.62 -12.99
N ALA A 62 14.06 33.53 -13.74
CA ALA A 62 13.25 32.39 -13.32
C ALA A 62 13.92 31.52 -12.25
N ASP A 63 15.24 31.67 -12.06
CA ASP A 63 16.00 31.03 -10.97
C ASP A 63 15.93 31.80 -9.64
N GLY A 64 15.18 32.91 -9.62
CA GLY A 64 14.97 33.76 -8.44
C GLY A 64 15.98 34.89 -8.29
N LYS A 65 16.89 35.09 -9.25
CA LYS A 65 17.87 36.20 -9.24
C LYS A 65 17.71 37.08 -10.48
N ASP A 66 17.84 38.39 -10.29
CA ASP A 66 17.81 39.36 -11.39
C ASP A 66 19.24 39.83 -11.70
N ASP A 67 20.06 38.93 -12.26
CA ASP A 67 21.50 39.15 -12.47
C ASP A 67 21.96 38.90 -13.92
N ASN A 68 21.01 38.88 -14.87
CA ASN A 68 21.24 38.53 -16.28
C ASN A 68 21.89 37.15 -16.50
N ARG A 69 21.78 36.23 -15.55
CA ARG A 69 22.18 34.83 -15.71
C ARG A 69 20.97 33.95 -15.44
N PHE A 70 20.91 32.81 -16.12
CA PHE A 70 19.99 31.75 -15.77
C PHE A 70 20.80 30.58 -15.22
N SER A 71 20.78 30.41 -13.90
CA SER A 71 21.61 29.47 -13.15
C SER A 71 20.81 28.35 -12.47
N PRO A 72 20.14 27.48 -13.24
CA PRO A 72 19.20 26.50 -12.70
C PRO A 72 19.86 25.27 -12.05
N SER A 73 21.19 25.14 -12.12
CA SER A 73 21.93 23.98 -11.61
C SER A 73 23.07 24.38 -10.67
N ALA A 74 23.64 23.42 -9.96
CA ALA A 74 24.82 23.63 -9.12
C ALA A 74 26.14 23.69 -9.93
N ASN A 75 26.10 23.46 -11.24
CA ASN A 75 27.30 23.43 -12.10
C ASN A 75 27.39 24.73 -12.91
N ASP A 76 28.45 25.51 -12.66
CA ASP A 76 28.67 26.81 -13.30
C ASP A 76 28.89 26.71 -14.82
N GLU A 77 29.51 25.63 -15.32
CA GLU A 77 29.68 25.42 -16.77
C GLU A 77 28.32 25.17 -17.44
N VAL A 78 27.45 24.39 -16.79
CA VAL A 78 26.08 24.14 -17.29
C VAL A 78 25.29 25.45 -17.28
N ASN A 79 25.35 26.22 -16.19
CA ASN A 79 24.67 27.51 -16.08
C ASN A 79 25.15 28.51 -17.15
N PHE A 80 26.46 28.55 -17.40
CA PHE A 80 27.05 29.36 -18.46
C PHE A 80 26.53 28.96 -19.85
N MET A 81 26.52 27.65 -20.16
CA MET A 81 26.03 27.14 -21.45
C MET A 81 24.55 27.46 -21.65
N VAL A 82 23.71 27.24 -20.64
CA VAL A 82 22.28 27.54 -20.70
C VAL A 82 22.04 29.05 -20.87
N THR A 83 22.73 29.90 -20.10
CA THR A 83 22.64 31.36 -20.21
C THR A 83 23.05 31.84 -21.60
N ARG A 84 24.17 31.34 -22.12
CA ARG A 84 24.65 31.68 -23.47
C ARG A 84 23.68 31.24 -24.55
N SER A 85 23.08 30.05 -24.43
CA SER A 85 22.05 29.60 -25.37
C SER A 85 20.81 30.49 -25.32
N LEU A 86 20.35 30.87 -24.12
CA LEU A 86 19.17 31.72 -23.94
C LEU A 86 19.37 33.13 -24.51
N VAL A 87 20.53 33.74 -24.27
CA VAL A 87 20.80 35.13 -24.68
C VAL A 87 21.41 35.15 -26.08
N THR A 88 22.67 34.74 -26.20
CA THR A 88 23.44 34.89 -27.44
C THR A 88 22.84 34.11 -28.61
N ARG A 89 22.51 32.83 -28.40
CA ARG A 89 22.08 31.98 -29.52
C ARG A 89 20.67 32.28 -30.02
N VAL A 90 19.77 32.70 -29.14
CA VAL A 90 18.43 33.17 -29.55
C VAL A 90 18.57 34.44 -30.39
N ASP A 91 19.37 35.42 -29.97
CA ASP A 91 19.58 36.65 -30.73
C ASP A 91 20.24 36.39 -32.10
N GLU A 92 21.25 35.51 -32.13
CA GLU A 92 21.88 35.08 -33.39
C GLU A 92 20.84 34.44 -34.33
N LEU A 93 19.90 33.65 -33.80
CA LEU A 93 18.83 33.04 -34.58
C LEU A 93 17.82 34.09 -35.11
N GLN A 94 17.46 35.08 -34.29
CA GLN A 94 16.64 36.23 -34.74
C GLN A 94 17.31 36.97 -35.91
N CYS A 95 18.62 37.24 -35.79
CA CYS A 95 19.41 37.88 -36.83
C CYS A 95 19.48 37.03 -38.11
N LYS A 96 19.66 35.71 -37.95
CA LYS A 96 19.71 34.77 -39.07
C LYS A 96 18.40 34.77 -39.88
N ILE A 97 17.25 34.78 -39.21
CA ILE A 97 15.94 34.86 -39.87
C ILE A 97 15.78 36.18 -40.63
N GLU A 98 16.19 37.31 -40.04
CA GLU A 98 16.04 38.62 -40.69
C GLU A 98 16.98 38.79 -41.89
N ASN A 99 18.22 38.30 -41.79
CA ASN A 99 19.22 38.39 -42.84
C ASN A 99 19.03 37.36 -43.97
N ASP A 100 18.16 36.36 -43.80
CA ASP A 100 17.86 35.39 -44.85
C ASP A 100 17.08 36.05 -46.00
N THR A 101 17.70 36.11 -47.18
CA THR A 101 17.11 36.72 -48.38
C THR A 101 16.12 35.83 -49.11
N LEU A 102 16.11 34.52 -48.82
CA LEU A 102 15.20 33.54 -49.43
C LEU A 102 13.86 33.48 -48.71
N LEU A 103 13.81 33.87 -47.42
CA LEU A 103 12.58 33.95 -46.65
C LEU A 103 11.71 35.14 -47.03
N LYS A 104 10.43 34.89 -47.28
CA LYS A 104 9.41 35.93 -47.39
C LYS A 104 9.06 36.49 -46.02
N ASP A 105 8.58 37.73 -45.98
CA ASP A 105 8.16 38.42 -44.74
C ASP A 105 7.24 37.58 -43.85
N GLN A 106 6.25 36.90 -44.43
CA GLN A 106 5.34 36.03 -43.68
C GLN A 106 6.04 34.83 -43.03
N GLN A 107 7.05 34.26 -43.69
CA GLN A 107 7.83 33.14 -43.15
C GLN A 107 8.77 33.61 -42.03
N LYS A 108 9.38 34.79 -42.17
CA LYS A 108 10.17 35.41 -41.10
C LYS A 108 9.34 35.62 -39.84
N VAL A 109 8.15 36.21 -39.99
CA VAL A 109 7.21 36.39 -38.88
C VAL A 109 6.80 35.05 -38.26
N LEU A 110 6.56 34.02 -39.07
CA LEU A 110 6.22 32.68 -38.60
C LEU A 110 7.33 32.11 -37.70
N TYR A 111 8.59 32.12 -38.16
CA TYR A 111 9.70 31.59 -37.38
C TYR A 111 10.06 32.43 -36.15
N LEU A 112 9.90 33.75 -36.18
CA LEU A 112 10.07 34.60 -34.99
C LEU A 112 9.00 34.27 -33.94
N ARG A 113 7.73 34.11 -34.34
CA ARG A 113 6.67 33.65 -33.43
C ARG A 113 6.92 32.26 -32.88
N GLY A 114 7.52 31.36 -33.67
CA GLY A 114 7.91 30.04 -33.18
C GLY A 114 8.98 30.12 -32.08
N ILE A 115 9.95 31.04 -32.17
CA ILE A 115 10.94 31.30 -31.10
C ILE A 115 10.23 31.82 -29.84
N GLU A 116 9.36 32.82 -29.98
CA GLU A 116 8.55 33.34 -28.86
C GLU A 116 7.81 32.20 -28.14
N ASN A 117 7.06 31.40 -28.91
CA ASN A 117 6.27 30.30 -28.38
C ASN A 117 7.13 29.23 -27.71
N LEU A 118 8.31 28.94 -28.26
CA LEU A 118 9.29 28.00 -27.69
C LEU A 118 9.78 28.45 -26.32
N LEU A 119 10.18 29.72 -26.19
CA LEU A 119 10.65 30.28 -24.93
C LEU A 119 9.54 30.35 -23.89
N LYS A 120 8.33 30.77 -24.30
CA LYS A 120 7.16 30.80 -23.42
C LYS A 120 6.77 29.39 -22.91
N PHE A 121 6.81 28.40 -23.81
CA PHE A 121 6.56 27.00 -23.47
C PHE A 121 7.61 26.49 -22.49
N PHE A 122 8.90 26.74 -22.76
CA PHE A 122 9.99 26.37 -21.88
C PHE A 122 9.83 26.99 -20.50
N TYR A 123 9.60 28.30 -20.40
CA TYR A 123 9.39 29.01 -19.14
C TYR A 123 8.25 28.41 -18.31
N THR A 124 7.10 28.15 -18.93
CA THR A 124 5.93 27.58 -18.26
C THR A 124 6.19 26.15 -17.75
N ASN A 125 6.92 25.34 -18.53
CA ASN A 125 7.20 23.96 -18.16
C ASN A 125 8.40 23.84 -17.21
N TYR A 126 9.35 24.76 -17.25
CA TYR A 126 10.43 24.86 -16.26
C TYR A 126 9.87 25.22 -14.89
N THR A 127 9.05 26.27 -14.80
CA THR A 127 8.45 26.73 -13.53
C THR A 127 7.54 25.68 -12.91
N SER A 128 6.89 24.84 -13.73
CA SER A 128 6.11 23.68 -13.28
C SER A 128 6.91 22.37 -13.15
N ARG A 129 8.25 22.41 -13.29
CA ARG A 129 9.18 21.28 -13.17
C ARG A 129 8.92 20.11 -14.13
N LYS A 130 8.36 20.40 -15.31
CA LYS A 130 8.07 19.45 -16.38
C LYS A 130 9.15 19.34 -17.45
N VAL A 131 10.06 20.32 -17.52
CA VAL A 131 11.20 20.32 -18.45
C VAL A 131 12.47 20.55 -17.66
N ASN A 132 13.49 19.73 -17.92
CA ASN A 132 14.81 19.94 -17.37
C ASN A 132 15.46 21.18 -18.03
N PRO A 133 15.81 22.21 -17.25
CA PRO A 133 16.33 23.46 -17.81
C PRO A 133 17.69 23.32 -18.51
N VAL A 134 18.45 22.26 -18.18
CA VAL A 134 19.73 21.93 -18.84
C VAL A 134 19.54 21.59 -20.33
N MET A 135 18.32 21.23 -20.74
CA MET A 135 17.99 20.87 -22.12
C MET A 135 17.76 22.09 -23.03
N LEU A 136 17.75 23.31 -22.51
CA LEU A 136 17.48 24.52 -23.31
C LEU A 136 18.42 24.69 -24.53
N PRO A 137 19.74 24.46 -24.44
CA PRO A 137 20.63 24.51 -25.60
C PRO A 137 20.21 23.55 -26.73
N ASP A 138 19.82 22.32 -26.37
CA ASP A 138 19.40 21.30 -27.32
C ASP A 138 18.03 21.64 -27.93
N ILE A 139 17.11 22.20 -27.13
CA ILE A 139 15.80 22.66 -27.59
C ILE A 139 15.94 23.76 -28.66
N ILE A 140 16.79 24.77 -28.40
CA ILE A 140 17.04 25.87 -29.36
C ILE A 140 17.74 25.33 -30.61
N THR A 141 18.73 24.46 -30.45
CA THR A 141 19.45 23.84 -31.57
C THR A 141 18.50 23.02 -32.45
N LEU A 142 17.61 22.23 -31.85
CA LEU A 142 16.65 21.42 -32.58
C LEU A 142 15.63 22.29 -33.32
N TYR A 143 15.12 23.36 -32.69
CA TYR A 143 14.21 24.30 -33.35
C TYR A 143 14.85 24.92 -34.59
N GLU A 144 16.10 25.39 -34.47
CA GLU A 144 16.86 25.93 -35.60
C GLU A 144 17.03 24.90 -36.73
N GLN A 145 17.36 23.65 -36.41
CA GLN A 145 17.52 22.60 -37.42
C GLN A 145 16.18 22.21 -38.09
N CYS A 146 15.09 22.18 -37.31
CA CYS A 146 13.74 21.97 -37.83
C CYS A 146 13.33 23.09 -38.79
N MET A 147 13.58 24.35 -38.43
CA MET A 147 13.38 25.53 -39.28
C MET A 147 14.12 25.38 -40.61
N GLN A 148 15.43 25.10 -40.58
CA GLN A 148 16.23 24.95 -41.80
C GLN A 148 15.73 23.84 -42.74
N LYS A 149 15.23 22.73 -42.19
CA LYS A 149 14.63 21.66 -43.01
C LYS A 149 13.27 22.07 -43.56
N ASP A 150 12.47 22.76 -42.76
CA ASP A 150 11.17 23.27 -43.17
C ASP A 150 11.27 24.27 -44.32
N GLU A 151 12.26 25.18 -44.28
CA GLU A 151 12.58 26.11 -45.36
C GLU A 151 12.87 25.41 -46.68
N ARG A 152 13.62 24.29 -46.61
CA ARG A 152 13.93 23.43 -47.77
C ARG A 152 12.78 22.50 -48.16
N LYS A 153 11.64 22.57 -47.48
CA LYS A 153 10.48 21.66 -47.61
C LYS A 153 10.84 20.19 -47.40
N GLU A 154 11.90 19.94 -46.63
CA GLU A 154 12.33 18.61 -46.23
C GLU A 154 11.62 18.18 -44.94
N SER A 155 11.41 16.87 -44.80
CA SER A 155 10.97 16.30 -43.52
C SER A 155 12.08 16.45 -42.47
N PHE A 156 11.72 16.97 -41.29
CA PHE A 156 12.58 16.99 -40.11
C PHE A 156 12.48 15.74 -39.23
N GLU A 157 11.75 14.70 -39.66
CA GLU A 157 11.54 13.48 -38.87
C GLU A 157 12.86 12.88 -38.35
N SER A 158 13.90 12.87 -39.17
CA SER A 158 15.21 12.34 -38.81
C SER A 158 15.93 13.13 -37.70
N LEU A 159 15.53 14.38 -37.44
CA LEU A 159 16.04 15.19 -36.33
C LEU A 159 15.34 14.86 -35.01
N ILE A 160 14.07 14.46 -35.06
CA ILE A 160 13.25 14.17 -33.88
C ILE A 160 13.51 12.76 -33.34
N LEU A 161 13.88 11.83 -34.22
CA LEU A 161 14.12 10.44 -33.84
C LEU A 161 15.25 10.25 -32.81
N PRO A 162 16.45 10.87 -32.92
CA PRO A 162 17.55 10.63 -31.98
C PRO A 162 17.49 11.45 -30.68
N VAL A 163 16.72 12.54 -30.61
CA VAL A 163 16.72 13.44 -29.44
C VAL A 163 15.92 12.89 -28.26
N ALA A 164 16.19 13.38 -27.04
CA ALA A 164 15.38 13.05 -25.87
C ALA A 164 13.91 13.51 -26.03
N TYR A 165 12.99 12.85 -25.33
CA TYR A 165 11.55 13.17 -25.39
C TYR A 165 11.28 14.66 -25.08
N ASP A 166 11.82 15.18 -23.99
CA ASP A 166 11.57 16.56 -23.54
C ASP A 166 12.03 17.60 -24.57
N VAL A 167 13.14 17.33 -25.27
CA VAL A 167 13.70 18.22 -26.29
C VAL A 167 12.75 18.29 -27.49
N GLY A 168 12.40 17.14 -28.07
CA GLY A 168 11.49 17.10 -29.21
C GLY A 168 10.08 17.55 -28.86
N TYR A 169 9.59 17.19 -27.67
CA TYR A 169 8.28 17.62 -27.16
C TYR A 169 8.21 19.14 -27.02
N SER A 170 9.24 19.78 -26.48
CA SER A 170 9.31 21.23 -26.35
C SER A 170 9.22 21.92 -27.71
N VAL A 171 9.97 21.45 -28.71
CA VAL A 171 9.95 22.04 -30.05
C VAL A 171 8.60 21.84 -30.76
N LEU A 172 8.04 20.62 -30.74
CA LEU A 172 6.84 20.30 -31.52
C LEU A 172 5.51 20.68 -30.84
N LYS A 173 5.50 20.91 -29.52
CA LYS A 173 4.30 21.35 -28.79
C LYS A 173 4.27 22.84 -28.47
N ALA A 174 5.42 23.51 -28.46
CA ALA A 174 5.48 24.95 -28.25
C ALA A 174 4.64 25.71 -29.27
N ASP A 175 4.71 25.33 -30.54
CA ASP A 175 3.98 25.99 -31.62
C ASP A 175 3.41 24.99 -32.62
N ARG A 176 2.08 24.99 -32.77
CA ARG A 176 1.36 24.13 -33.72
C ARG A 176 1.26 24.71 -35.13
N LEU A 177 1.58 25.99 -35.30
CA LEU A 177 1.44 26.72 -36.56
C LEU A 177 2.75 26.72 -37.36
N THR A 178 3.89 26.97 -36.69
CA THR A 178 5.20 27.13 -37.35
C THR A 178 5.53 25.98 -38.29
N PHE A 179 5.33 24.73 -37.85
CA PHE A 179 5.66 23.54 -38.64
C PHE A 179 4.44 22.82 -39.22
N GLN A 180 3.26 23.45 -39.23
CA GLN A 180 1.99 22.79 -39.57
C GLN A 180 2.00 22.14 -40.96
N GLN A 181 2.71 22.75 -41.92
CA GLN A 181 2.77 22.28 -43.31
C GLN A 181 3.92 21.30 -43.57
N ASN A 182 4.79 21.04 -42.59
CA ASN A 182 5.94 20.17 -42.78
C ASN A 182 5.51 18.71 -42.92
N SER A 183 6.02 18.03 -43.96
CA SER A 183 5.70 16.62 -44.23
C SER A 183 6.15 15.65 -43.13
N GLY A 184 7.12 16.05 -42.29
CA GLY A 184 7.64 15.27 -41.17
C GLY A 184 6.88 15.44 -39.84
N LEU A 185 5.97 16.42 -39.72
CA LEU A 185 5.34 16.76 -38.44
C LEU A 185 4.54 15.59 -37.84
N SER A 186 3.67 14.98 -38.64
CA SER A 186 2.79 13.89 -38.18
C SER A 186 3.58 12.69 -37.65
N ARG A 187 4.58 12.23 -38.40
CA ARG A 187 5.45 11.11 -37.98
C ARG A 187 6.29 11.46 -36.76
N SER A 188 6.77 12.70 -36.67
CA SER A 188 7.52 13.18 -35.51
C SER A 188 6.69 13.20 -34.23
N LEU A 189 5.41 13.62 -34.31
CA LEU A 189 4.48 13.54 -33.18
C LEU A 189 4.24 12.09 -32.75
N ASN A 190 4.13 11.15 -33.70
CA ASN A 190 4.02 9.72 -33.39
C ASN A 190 5.28 9.21 -32.65
N HIS A 191 6.48 9.60 -33.08
CA HIS A 191 7.72 9.24 -32.38
C HIS A 191 7.74 9.77 -30.94
N LEU A 192 7.25 10.98 -30.71
CA LEU A 192 7.15 11.54 -29.35
C LEU A 192 6.14 10.77 -28.49
N ILE A 193 4.99 10.37 -29.04
CA ILE A 193 4.02 9.53 -28.33
C ILE A 193 4.66 8.19 -27.94
N LEU A 194 5.39 7.56 -28.87
CA LEU A 194 6.08 6.30 -28.58
C LEU A 194 7.12 6.46 -27.47
N LYS A 195 7.95 7.51 -27.52
CA LYS A 195 8.94 7.83 -26.47
C LYS A 195 8.28 8.09 -25.12
N TYR A 196 7.16 8.81 -25.10
CA TYR A 196 6.41 9.05 -23.86
C TYR A 196 5.91 7.73 -23.25
N CYS A 197 5.34 6.85 -24.07
CA CYS A 197 4.89 5.53 -23.65
C CYS A 197 6.04 4.64 -23.13
N GLN A 198 7.24 4.77 -23.69
CA GLN A 198 8.44 4.07 -23.20
C GLN A 198 8.90 4.59 -21.83
N LEU A 199 8.84 5.90 -21.61
CA LEU A 199 9.19 6.53 -20.33
C LEU A 199 8.12 6.32 -19.25
N HIS A 200 6.86 6.21 -19.65
CA HIS A 200 5.71 6.09 -18.75
C HIS A 200 4.79 4.92 -19.18
N PRO A 201 5.22 3.66 -18.98
CA PRO A 201 4.41 2.50 -19.38
C PRO A 201 3.01 2.47 -18.74
N ASP A 202 2.88 2.98 -17.51
CA ASP A 202 1.61 3.07 -16.78
C ASP A 202 0.59 4.03 -17.41
N LYS A 203 1.04 4.90 -18.34
CA LYS A 203 0.21 5.87 -19.07
C LYS A 203 -0.13 5.45 -20.49
N ILE A 204 0.28 4.26 -20.93
CA ILE A 204 0.08 3.81 -22.32
C ILE A 204 -1.40 3.87 -22.70
N PHE A 205 -2.30 3.24 -21.94
CA PHE A 205 -3.71 3.21 -22.29
C PHE A 205 -4.36 4.60 -22.29
N GLN A 206 -4.04 5.45 -21.32
CA GLN A 206 -4.51 6.84 -21.30
C GLN A 206 -4.03 7.63 -22.54
N THR A 207 -2.77 7.42 -22.93
CA THR A 207 -2.16 8.08 -24.09
C THR A 207 -2.80 7.61 -25.40
N LEU A 208 -3.02 6.30 -25.54
CA LEU A 208 -3.72 5.71 -26.69
C LEU A 208 -5.18 6.13 -26.75
N PHE A 209 -5.84 6.32 -25.60
CA PHE A 209 -7.23 6.78 -25.58
C PHE A 209 -7.36 8.18 -26.18
N GLN A 210 -6.38 9.05 -25.93
CA GLN A 210 -6.30 10.39 -26.52
C GLN A 210 -5.78 10.39 -27.97
N ASN A 211 -5.00 9.37 -28.35
CA ASN A 211 -4.34 9.26 -29.66
C ASN A 211 -4.55 7.87 -30.28
N PRO A 212 -5.80 7.44 -30.55
CA PRO A 212 -6.07 6.05 -30.95
C PRO A 212 -5.58 5.72 -32.36
N GLU A 213 -5.36 6.72 -33.20
CA GLU A 213 -4.99 6.56 -34.61
C GLU A 213 -3.48 6.36 -34.85
N VAL A 214 -2.67 6.27 -33.78
CA VAL A 214 -1.23 6.06 -33.94
C VAL A 214 -0.98 4.69 -34.58
N PRO A 215 -0.03 4.58 -35.53
CA PRO A 215 0.16 3.35 -36.33
C PRO A 215 0.62 2.13 -35.51
N PHE A 216 1.09 2.34 -34.28
CA PHE A 216 1.57 1.31 -33.36
C PHE A 216 0.64 1.09 -32.15
N ALA A 217 -0.61 1.56 -32.21
CA ALA A 217 -1.55 1.44 -31.10
C ALA A 217 -1.75 -0.02 -30.65
N ASP A 218 -1.94 -0.94 -31.60
CA ASP A 218 -2.04 -2.38 -31.36
C ASP A 218 -0.79 -2.93 -30.64
N SER A 219 0.40 -2.58 -31.13
CA SER A 219 1.66 -3.02 -30.52
C SER A 219 1.82 -2.51 -29.09
N LEU A 220 1.43 -1.26 -28.81
CA LEU A 220 1.45 -0.72 -27.46
C LEU A 220 0.44 -1.38 -26.53
N VAL A 221 -0.76 -1.75 -27.03
CA VAL A 221 -1.74 -2.52 -26.26
C VAL A 221 -1.17 -3.89 -25.87
N ARG A 222 -0.48 -4.58 -26.78
CA ARG A 222 0.13 -5.90 -26.52
C ARG A 222 1.23 -5.84 -25.47
N VAL A 223 2.03 -4.78 -25.47
CA VAL A 223 3.08 -4.56 -24.46
C VAL A 223 2.45 -4.19 -23.11
N ALA A 224 1.50 -3.27 -23.09
CA ALA A 224 0.92 -2.74 -21.85
C ALA A 224 -0.09 -3.69 -21.19
N GLY A 225 -0.79 -4.51 -21.97
CA GLY A 225 -1.87 -5.38 -21.50
C GLY A 225 -1.45 -6.31 -20.37
N PRO A 226 -0.40 -7.14 -20.56
CA PRO A 226 0.12 -8.03 -19.52
C PRO A 226 0.66 -7.31 -18.28
N MET A 227 1.17 -6.09 -18.46
CA MET A 227 1.70 -5.27 -17.36
C MET A 227 0.58 -4.62 -16.54
N PHE A 228 -0.52 -4.25 -17.19
CA PHE A 228 -1.64 -3.51 -16.60
C PHE A 228 -3.00 -4.11 -16.97
N PRO A 229 -3.31 -5.37 -16.57
CA PRO A 229 -4.54 -6.07 -16.92
C PRO A 229 -5.82 -5.31 -16.60
N ARG A 230 -5.83 -4.59 -15.46
CA ARG A 230 -6.99 -3.79 -15.04
C ARG A 230 -7.21 -2.58 -15.94
N GLN A 231 -6.15 -1.89 -16.36
CA GLN A 231 -6.29 -0.81 -17.34
C GLN A 231 -6.79 -1.35 -18.67
N LEU A 232 -6.23 -2.48 -19.15
CA LEU A 232 -6.71 -3.12 -20.37
C LEU A 232 -8.21 -3.42 -20.30
N TYR A 233 -8.66 -4.00 -19.19
CA TYR A 233 -10.07 -4.26 -18.93
C TYR A 233 -10.91 -2.98 -18.97
N ASP A 234 -10.53 -1.96 -18.19
CA ASP A 234 -11.30 -0.71 -18.06
C ASP A 234 -11.43 0.01 -19.41
N PHE A 235 -10.34 0.11 -20.18
CA PHE A 235 -10.38 0.74 -21.49
C PHE A 235 -11.14 -0.10 -22.53
N ALA A 236 -11.13 -1.44 -22.41
CA ALA A 236 -11.94 -2.33 -23.23
C ALA A 236 -13.44 -2.28 -22.90
N GLN A 237 -13.86 -1.79 -21.72
CA GLN A 237 -15.28 -1.60 -21.40
C GLN A 237 -15.89 -0.35 -22.04
N SER A 238 -15.06 0.62 -22.39
CA SER A 238 -15.53 1.90 -22.93
C SER A 238 -16.08 1.77 -24.35
N ASN A 239 -16.97 2.66 -24.76
CA ASN A 239 -17.38 2.79 -26.17
C ASN A 239 -16.46 3.77 -26.90
N SER A 240 -15.18 3.40 -27.07
CA SER A 240 -14.15 4.26 -27.66
C SER A 240 -13.43 3.62 -28.85
N LYS A 241 -12.71 4.43 -29.63
CA LYS A 241 -11.85 3.91 -30.71
C LYS A 241 -10.78 2.96 -30.17
N LEU A 242 -10.21 3.25 -29.00
CA LEU A 242 -9.25 2.38 -28.34
C LEU A 242 -9.88 1.04 -27.94
N ALA A 243 -11.11 1.04 -27.42
CA ALA A 243 -11.83 -0.20 -27.12
C ALA A 243 -12.02 -1.06 -28.38
N ASN A 244 -12.37 -0.45 -29.51
CA ASN A 244 -12.47 -1.15 -30.80
C ASN A 244 -11.13 -1.75 -31.22
N ILE A 245 -10.02 -1.03 -31.04
CA ILE A 245 -8.68 -1.57 -31.30
C ILE A 245 -8.45 -2.79 -30.42
N ILE A 246 -8.65 -2.70 -29.10
CA ILE A 246 -8.49 -3.81 -28.16
C ILE A 246 -9.36 -5.02 -28.54
N HIS A 247 -10.62 -4.82 -28.93
CA HIS A 247 -11.53 -5.90 -29.34
C HIS A 247 -11.15 -6.56 -30.66
N ASN A 248 -10.39 -5.88 -31.52
CA ASN A 248 -9.91 -6.42 -32.79
C ASN A 248 -8.63 -7.25 -32.63
N ILE A 249 -7.95 -7.17 -31.49
CA ILE A 249 -6.82 -8.03 -31.13
C ILE A 249 -7.35 -9.41 -30.73
N ARG A 250 -7.44 -10.32 -31.69
CA ARG A 250 -7.98 -11.68 -31.50
C ARG A 250 -6.93 -12.78 -31.52
N ASP A 251 -5.78 -12.49 -32.09
CA ASP A 251 -4.64 -13.40 -32.21
C ASP A 251 -3.80 -13.46 -30.93
N ASP A 252 -3.93 -12.46 -30.05
CA ASP A 252 -3.34 -12.49 -28.70
C ASP A 252 -4.34 -13.05 -27.68
N TYR A 253 -4.01 -14.20 -27.09
CA TYR A 253 -4.90 -14.89 -26.17
C TYR A 253 -5.10 -14.14 -24.85
N TYR A 254 -4.07 -13.41 -24.36
CA TYR A 254 -4.18 -12.61 -23.15
C TYR A 254 -5.14 -11.45 -23.38
N ILE A 255 -4.89 -10.67 -24.44
CA ILE A 255 -5.68 -9.47 -24.75
C ILE A 255 -7.13 -9.87 -25.04
N SER A 256 -7.34 -10.90 -25.86
CA SER A 256 -8.69 -11.37 -26.20
C SER A 256 -9.45 -11.91 -24.98
N SER A 257 -8.78 -12.57 -24.02
CA SER A 257 -9.40 -13.05 -22.77
C SER A 257 -9.87 -11.87 -21.90
N VAL A 258 -9.02 -10.87 -21.65
CA VAL A 258 -9.39 -9.69 -20.86
C VAL A 258 -10.47 -8.86 -21.58
N SER A 259 -10.38 -8.75 -22.89
CA SER A 259 -11.38 -8.12 -23.76
C SER A 259 -12.74 -8.82 -23.67
N GLN A 260 -12.77 -10.16 -23.61
CA GLN A 260 -13.99 -10.93 -23.39
C GLN A 260 -14.56 -10.72 -21.98
N MET A 261 -13.70 -10.66 -20.95
CA MET A 261 -14.10 -10.34 -19.58
C MET A 261 -14.76 -8.95 -19.51
N ALA A 262 -14.20 -7.95 -20.19
CA ALA A 262 -14.70 -6.58 -20.21
C ALA A 262 -16.15 -6.48 -20.73
N ARG A 263 -16.54 -7.35 -21.67
CA ARG A 263 -17.90 -7.41 -22.23
C ARG A 263 -18.92 -8.08 -21.29
N SER A 264 -18.49 -8.70 -20.20
CA SER A 264 -19.39 -9.31 -19.22
C SER A 264 -19.82 -8.31 -18.15
N LYS A 265 -21.12 -8.32 -17.81
CA LYS A 265 -21.69 -7.50 -16.71
C LYS A 265 -21.00 -7.75 -15.37
N SER A 266 -20.44 -8.94 -15.17
CA SER A 266 -19.74 -9.36 -13.96
C SER A 266 -18.24 -9.60 -14.21
N GLY A 267 -17.63 -8.92 -15.19
CA GLY A 267 -16.26 -9.18 -15.67
C GLY A 267 -15.19 -9.19 -14.59
N GLN A 268 -15.36 -8.39 -13.54
CA GLN A 268 -14.44 -8.35 -12.40
C GLN A 268 -14.36 -9.69 -11.64
N GLN A 269 -15.37 -10.56 -11.73
CA GLN A 269 -15.39 -11.87 -11.07
C GLN A 269 -14.42 -12.88 -11.73
N TYR A 270 -13.86 -12.59 -12.90
CA TYR A 270 -12.93 -13.49 -13.58
C TYR A 270 -11.45 -13.22 -13.23
N PHE A 271 -11.10 -12.03 -12.71
CA PHE A 271 -9.71 -11.69 -12.37
C PHE A 271 -9.01 -12.69 -11.45
N PRO A 272 -9.65 -13.25 -10.39
CA PRO A 272 -9.05 -14.30 -9.57
C PRO A 272 -8.56 -15.53 -10.36
N PHE A 273 -9.09 -15.73 -11.56
CA PHE A 273 -8.82 -16.88 -12.43
C PHE A 273 -8.10 -16.48 -13.72
N LEU A 274 -7.72 -15.21 -13.89
CA LEU A 274 -7.21 -14.68 -15.16
C LEU A 274 -6.04 -15.52 -15.68
N ASP A 275 -5.09 -15.84 -14.81
CA ASP A 275 -3.94 -16.67 -15.19
C ASP A 275 -4.37 -18.09 -15.62
N ASN A 276 -5.34 -18.70 -14.92
CA ASN A 276 -5.87 -20.01 -15.30
C ASN A 276 -6.67 -19.97 -16.60
N ILE A 277 -7.33 -18.86 -16.91
CA ILE A 277 -8.00 -18.63 -18.18
C ILE A 277 -6.95 -18.57 -19.29
N ILE A 278 -5.90 -17.75 -19.12
CA ILE A 278 -4.83 -17.55 -20.11
C ILE A 278 -4.06 -18.85 -20.40
N HIS A 279 -3.90 -19.72 -19.41
CA HIS A 279 -3.24 -21.01 -19.59
C HIS A 279 -4.20 -22.15 -19.98
N GLY A 280 -5.48 -21.86 -20.24
CA GLY A 280 -6.48 -22.85 -20.67
C GLY A 280 -6.86 -23.88 -19.60
N LYS A 281 -6.48 -23.67 -18.33
CA LYS A 281 -6.85 -24.54 -17.20
C LYS A 281 -8.32 -24.37 -16.81
N THR A 282 -8.89 -23.20 -17.06
CA THR A 282 -10.33 -22.95 -16.93
C THR A 282 -10.83 -22.04 -18.04
N SER A 283 -12.14 -21.96 -18.25
CA SER A 283 -12.76 -21.06 -19.22
C SER A 283 -13.78 -20.14 -18.56
N ILE A 284 -14.07 -19.00 -19.22
CA ILE A 284 -15.12 -18.08 -18.78
C ILE A 284 -16.47 -18.81 -18.61
N ALA A 285 -16.80 -19.73 -19.51
CA ALA A 285 -18.03 -20.53 -19.43
C ALA A 285 -18.08 -21.46 -18.20
N GLN A 286 -16.94 -22.04 -17.81
CA GLN A 286 -16.85 -22.85 -16.59
C GLN A 286 -16.99 -22.00 -15.32
N ILE A 287 -16.47 -20.77 -15.34
CA ILE A 287 -16.65 -19.84 -14.22
C ILE A 287 -18.10 -19.36 -14.16
N ASP A 288 -18.71 -19.08 -15.31
CA ASP A 288 -20.11 -18.63 -15.41
C ASP A 288 -21.10 -19.65 -14.84
N SER A 289 -20.83 -20.95 -14.93
CA SER A 289 -21.70 -21.98 -14.36
C SER A 289 -21.71 -22.03 -12.83
N VAL A 290 -20.73 -21.40 -12.16
CA VAL A 290 -20.60 -21.42 -10.69
C VAL A 290 -20.58 -20.05 -10.05
N LYS A 291 -20.33 -18.96 -10.78
CA LYS A 291 -20.09 -17.62 -10.21
C LYS A 291 -21.25 -17.02 -9.43
N GLU A 292 -22.48 -17.42 -9.75
CA GLU A 292 -23.69 -16.97 -9.07
C GLU A 292 -23.99 -17.81 -7.80
N ASP A 293 -23.39 -18.99 -7.67
CA ASP A 293 -23.46 -19.81 -6.47
C ASP A 293 -22.29 -19.47 -5.53
N SER A 294 -22.62 -18.85 -4.40
CA SER A 294 -21.60 -18.37 -3.46
C SER A 294 -20.73 -19.49 -2.89
N VAL A 295 -21.27 -20.70 -2.74
CA VAL A 295 -20.50 -21.86 -2.26
C VAL A 295 -19.61 -22.37 -3.38
N LEU A 296 -20.15 -22.68 -4.56
CA LEU A 296 -19.37 -23.22 -5.67
C LEU A 296 -18.26 -22.26 -6.13
N TYR A 297 -18.53 -20.95 -6.15
CA TYR A 297 -17.53 -19.95 -6.46
C TYR A 297 -16.41 -19.90 -5.41
N TYR A 298 -16.73 -19.99 -4.12
CA TYR A 298 -15.72 -20.07 -3.07
C TYR A 298 -14.84 -21.32 -3.20
N ARG A 299 -15.44 -22.47 -3.53
CA ARG A 299 -14.69 -23.70 -3.80
C ARG A 299 -13.75 -23.54 -4.98
N LEU A 300 -14.18 -22.85 -6.04
CA LEU A 300 -13.35 -22.55 -7.20
C LEU A 300 -12.17 -21.62 -6.84
N LEU A 301 -12.41 -20.61 -5.99
CA LEU A 301 -11.36 -19.73 -5.47
C LEU A 301 -10.30 -20.52 -4.70
N VAL A 302 -10.71 -21.38 -3.76
CA VAL A 302 -9.79 -22.24 -2.98
C VAL A 302 -9.00 -23.18 -3.88
N LYS A 303 -9.66 -23.82 -4.85
CA LYS A 303 -8.99 -24.69 -5.83
C LYS A 303 -7.93 -23.94 -6.63
N THR A 304 -8.26 -22.74 -7.10
CA THR A 304 -7.35 -21.89 -7.88
C THR A 304 -6.19 -21.40 -7.01
N HIS A 305 -6.46 -21.08 -5.74
CA HIS A 305 -5.42 -20.66 -4.79
C HIS A 305 -4.40 -21.76 -4.56
N LEU A 306 -4.84 -23.00 -4.37
CA LEU A 306 -3.95 -24.16 -4.24
C LEU A 306 -3.10 -24.40 -5.50
N ASP A 307 -3.66 -24.23 -6.70
CA ASP A 307 -2.89 -24.29 -7.95
C ASP A 307 -1.79 -23.22 -8.00
N TYR A 308 -2.08 -22.00 -7.51
CA TYR A 308 -1.10 -20.91 -7.51
C TYR A 308 -0.05 -21.07 -6.42
N VAL A 309 -0.41 -21.64 -5.26
CA VAL A 309 0.55 -22.05 -4.23
C VAL A 309 1.52 -23.09 -4.78
N ASP A 310 1.01 -24.12 -5.48
CA ASP A 310 1.85 -25.16 -6.10
C ASP A 310 2.85 -24.57 -7.11
N ARG A 311 2.44 -23.54 -7.87
CA ARG A 311 3.34 -22.83 -8.80
C ARG A 311 4.36 -21.95 -8.08
N ALA A 312 3.93 -21.23 -7.06
CA ALA A 312 4.81 -20.36 -6.27
C ALA A 312 5.94 -21.15 -5.61
N MET A 313 5.66 -22.38 -5.15
CA MET A 313 6.68 -23.30 -4.63
C MET A 313 7.75 -23.67 -5.68
N ASN A 314 7.40 -23.65 -6.95
CA ASN A 314 8.29 -23.92 -8.08
C ASN A 314 8.94 -22.64 -8.66
N GLY A 315 8.79 -21.49 -7.98
CA GLY A 315 9.37 -20.21 -8.40
C GLY A 315 8.55 -19.45 -9.45
N ASP A 316 7.33 -19.90 -9.75
CA ASP A 316 6.44 -19.29 -10.74
C ASP A 316 5.29 -18.56 -10.03
N THR A 317 5.16 -17.24 -10.26
CA THR A 317 4.13 -16.41 -9.63
C THR A 317 3.00 -16.15 -10.63
N ALA A 318 1.80 -16.64 -10.30
CA ALA A 318 0.62 -16.43 -11.13
C ALA A 318 0.19 -14.95 -11.18
N ILE A 319 -0.35 -14.54 -12.34
CA ILE A 319 -0.92 -13.21 -12.54
C ILE A 319 -2.19 -13.06 -11.68
N GLU A 320 -2.41 -11.85 -11.12
CA GLU A 320 -3.57 -11.53 -10.28
C GLU A 320 -3.72 -12.41 -9.01
N TYR A 321 -2.64 -13.02 -8.50
CA TYR A 321 -2.67 -13.81 -7.25
C TYR A 321 -3.18 -13.00 -6.04
N ASN A 322 -2.85 -11.71 -5.97
CA ASN A 322 -3.35 -10.82 -4.93
C ASN A 322 -4.88 -10.66 -5.01
N ALA A 323 -5.42 -10.44 -6.21
CA ALA A 323 -6.86 -10.34 -6.41
C ALA A 323 -7.61 -11.63 -6.06
N LEU A 324 -6.99 -12.79 -6.36
CA LEU A 324 -7.49 -14.09 -5.90
C LEU A 324 -7.54 -14.18 -4.37
N THR A 325 -6.46 -13.83 -3.69
CA THR A 325 -6.36 -13.87 -2.23
C THR A 325 -7.40 -12.95 -1.58
N GLU A 326 -7.47 -11.69 -2.01
CA GLU A 326 -8.46 -10.72 -1.52
C GLU A 326 -9.89 -11.19 -1.74
N LYS A 327 -10.19 -11.76 -2.91
CA LYS A 327 -11.52 -12.26 -3.22
C LYS A 327 -11.89 -13.48 -2.38
N LEU A 328 -10.96 -14.42 -2.20
CA LEU A 328 -11.12 -15.59 -1.34
C LEU A 328 -11.43 -15.15 0.08
N GLU A 329 -10.65 -14.23 0.62
CA GLU A 329 -10.84 -13.73 1.97
C GLU A 329 -12.18 -12.99 2.15
N LYS A 330 -12.52 -12.13 1.18
CA LYS A 330 -13.81 -11.44 1.17
C LYS A 330 -14.98 -12.42 1.17
N ARG A 331 -14.94 -13.45 0.31
CA ARG A 331 -16.01 -14.46 0.23
C ARG A 331 -16.07 -15.32 1.49
N ALA A 332 -14.92 -15.72 2.06
CA ALA A 332 -14.85 -16.43 3.33
C ALA A 332 -15.59 -15.65 4.44
N ARG A 333 -15.32 -14.34 4.54
CA ARG A 333 -15.95 -13.46 5.53
C ARG A 333 -17.45 -13.25 5.27
N GLU A 334 -17.80 -12.75 4.08
CA GLU A 334 -19.16 -12.30 3.77
C GLU A 334 -20.17 -13.46 3.67
N VAL A 335 -19.78 -14.57 3.05
CA VAL A 335 -20.70 -15.68 2.77
C VAL A 335 -20.81 -16.63 3.95
N PHE A 336 -19.72 -16.89 4.66
CA PHE A 336 -19.68 -17.93 5.68
C PHE A 336 -19.53 -17.36 7.08
N VAL A 337 -18.46 -16.61 7.38
CA VAL A 337 -18.16 -16.18 8.76
C VAL A 337 -19.23 -15.26 9.31
N ASN A 338 -19.67 -14.26 8.55
CA ASN A 338 -20.74 -13.36 8.98
C ASN A 338 -22.04 -14.11 9.28
N VAL A 339 -22.37 -15.13 8.48
CA VAL A 339 -23.58 -15.96 8.68
C VAL A 339 -23.45 -16.81 9.94
N ILE A 340 -22.37 -17.56 10.12
CA ILE A 340 -22.21 -18.42 11.31
C ILE A 340 -22.01 -17.62 12.60
N ASN A 341 -21.47 -16.40 12.51
CA ASN A 341 -21.38 -15.45 13.61
C ASN A 341 -22.76 -14.85 13.93
N GLY A 342 -23.54 -14.46 12.92
CA GLY A 342 -24.88 -13.93 13.10
C GLY A 342 -25.84 -14.93 13.75
N LEU A 343 -25.66 -16.23 13.49
CA LEU A 343 -26.45 -17.32 14.06
C LEU A 343 -25.90 -17.84 15.41
N HIS A 344 -25.20 -17.00 16.19
CA HIS A 344 -24.49 -17.48 17.39
C HIS A 344 -25.38 -17.95 18.55
N THR A 345 -26.66 -17.56 18.55
CA THR A 345 -27.69 -18.00 19.50
C THR A 345 -28.44 -19.25 19.06
N GLU A 346 -28.28 -19.66 17.80
CA GLU A 346 -28.99 -20.81 17.21
C GLU A 346 -28.33 -22.15 17.55
N SER A 347 -29.07 -23.25 17.29
CA SER A 347 -28.51 -24.60 17.41
C SER A 347 -27.36 -24.84 16.43
N ALA A 348 -26.47 -25.78 16.75
CA ALA A 348 -25.31 -26.09 15.90
C ALA A 348 -25.72 -26.53 14.47
N GLU A 349 -26.83 -27.26 14.34
CA GLU A 349 -27.38 -27.73 13.07
C GLU A 349 -27.79 -26.57 12.16
N VAL A 350 -28.44 -25.54 12.73
CA VAL A 350 -28.86 -24.35 11.99
C VAL A 350 -27.65 -23.46 11.71
N ARG A 351 -26.88 -23.15 12.76
CA ARG A 351 -25.75 -22.23 12.72
C ARG A 351 -24.69 -22.63 11.70
N PHE A 352 -24.31 -23.91 11.67
CA PHE A 352 -23.19 -24.38 10.84
C PHE A 352 -23.62 -25.04 9.53
N ARG A 353 -24.90 -24.95 9.14
CA ARG A 353 -25.43 -25.55 7.91
C ARG A 353 -24.68 -25.10 6.67
N ILE A 354 -24.38 -23.80 6.55
CA ILE A 354 -23.75 -23.22 5.35
C ILE A 354 -22.32 -23.69 5.11
N ILE A 355 -21.61 -24.13 6.16
CA ILE A 355 -20.24 -24.65 6.05
C ILE A 355 -20.18 -26.18 5.91
N GLN A 356 -21.30 -26.90 6.05
CA GLN A 356 -21.34 -28.37 5.90
C GLN A 356 -20.85 -28.87 4.54
N PRO A 357 -21.17 -28.21 3.40
CA PRO A 357 -20.71 -28.68 2.09
C PRO A 357 -19.20 -28.53 1.87
N LEU A 358 -18.51 -27.73 2.68
CA LEU A 358 -17.10 -27.41 2.46
C LEU A 358 -16.17 -28.60 2.72
N SER A 359 -15.08 -28.67 1.97
CA SER A 359 -13.97 -29.61 2.14
C SER A 359 -13.06 -29.18 3.32
N PRO A 360 -12.17 -30.05 3.83
CA PRO A 360 -11.27 -29.64 4.90
C PRO A 360 -10.30 -28.53 4.46
N GLN A 361 -9.86 -28.49 3.19
CA GLN A 361 -9.04 -27.38 2.67
C GLN A 361 -9.84 -26.07 2.61
N GLU A 362 -11.09 -26.13 2.17
CA GLU A 362 -11.97 -24.95 2.10
C GLU A 362 -12.28 -24.39 3.49
N LEU A 363 -12.45 -25.27 4.50
CA LEU A 363 -12.61 -24.89 5.90
C LEU A 363 -11.32 -24.33 6.52
N TYR A 364 -10.16 -24.88 6.14
CA TYR A 364 -8.87 -24.34 6.54
C TYR A 364 -8.69 -22.90 6.05
N TYR A 365 -8.95 -22.65 4.76
CA TYR A 365 -8.88 -21.30 4.21
C TYR A 365 -9.95 -20.38 4.80
N LEU A 366 -11.14 -20.90 5.12
CA LEU A 366 -12.17 -20.14 5.82
C LEU A 366 -11.68 -19.70 7.20
N ALA A 367 -10.99 -20.58 7.93
CA ALA A 367 -10.38 -20.25 9.21
C ALA A 367 -9.32 -19.15 9.05
N VAL A 368 -8.26 -19.36 8.26
CA VAL A 368 -7.15 -18.39 8.18
C VAL A 368 -7.54 -17.05 7.53
N ALA A 369 -8.54 -17.03 6.66
CA ALA A 369 -9.07 -15.81 6.03
C ALA A 369 -9.93 -14.95 6.96
N SER A 370 -10.32 -15.49 8.11
CA SER A 370 -11.22 -14.85 9.07
C SER A 370 -10.56 -14.50 10.39
N ASP A 371 -9.22 -14.53 10.46
CA ASP A 371 -8.45 -14.00 11.58
C ASP A 371 -8.94 -12.58 11.93
N GLY A 372 -9.19 -12.33 13.22
CA GLY A 372 -9.80 -11.09 13.72
C GLY A 372 -11.33 -10.97 13.61
N SER A 373 -11.99 -11.69 12.70
CA SER A 373 -13.45 -11.56 12.46
C SER A 373 -14.30 -12.74 12.93
N ILE A 374 -13.74 -13.95 13.01
CA ILE A 374 -14.49 -15.14 13.43
C ILE A 374 -14.68 -15.14 14.95
N TYR A 375 -15.90 -15.40 15.43
CA TYR A 375 -16.11 -15.51 16.87
C TYR A 375 -15.43 -16.77 17.40
N THR A 376 -14.92 -16.71 18.64
CA THR A 376 -14.36 -17.88 19.33
C THR A 376 -15.31 -19.08 19.28
N SER A 377 -16.61 -18.85 19.51
CA SER A 377 -17.62 -19.92 19.44
C SER A 377 -17.82 -20.48 18.03
N SER A 378 -17.71 -19.65 16.98
CA SER A 378 -17.79 -20.09 15.58
C SER A 378 -16.58 -20.93 15.16
N PHE A 379 -15.38 -20.54 15.60
CA PHE A 379 -14.17 -21.31 15.34
C PHE A 379 -14.17 -22.64 16.10
N VAL A 380 -14.33 -22.59 17.43
CA VAL A 380 -14.15 -23.75 18.33
C VAL A 380 -15.30 -24.77 18.21
N LYS A 381 -16.54 -24.33 17.99
CA LYS A 381 -17.72 -25.23 17.90
C LYS A 381 -18.11 -25.59 16.46
N GLY A 382 -17.57 -24.88 15.46
CA GLY A 382 -17.97 -25.00 14.06
C GLY A 382 -16.82 -25.35 13.14
N VAL A 383 -16.08 -24.33 12.69
CA VAL A 383 -15.10 -24.44 11.60
C VAL A 383 -14.00 -25.46 11.92
N TYR A 384 -13.33 -25.32 13.08
CA TYR A 384 -12.24 -26.21 13.48
C TYR A 384 -12.67 -27.68 13.63
N PRO A 385 -13.70 -28.03 14.44
CA PRO A 385 -14.08 -29.44 14.61
C PRO A 385 -14.62 -30.07 13.32
N LEU A 386 -15.34 -29.31 12.47
CA LEU A 386 -15.81 -29.81 11.18
C LEU A 386 -14.65 -30.08 10.23
N MET A 387 -13.65 -29.20 10.19
CA MET A 387 -12.43 -29.37 9.40
C MET A 387 -11.67 -30.64 9.84
N MET A 388 -11.43 -30.78 11.14
CA MET A 388 -10.72 -31.95 11.70
C MET A 388 -11.49 -33.25 11.45
N LYS A 389 -12.82 -33.24 11.61
CA LYS A 389 -13.67 -34.39 11.28
C LYS A 389 -13.54 -34.78 9.80
N LYS A 390 -13.57 -33.81 8.88
CA LYS A 390 -13.52 -34.07 7.43
C LYS A 390 -12.15 -34.50 6.92
N CYS A 391 -11.07 -34.18 7.63
CA CYS A 391 -9.75 -34.76 7.37
C CYS A 391 -9.46 -36.04 8.19
N ASN A 392 -10.48 -36.68 8.78
CA ASN A 392 -10.34 -37.88 9.62
C ASN A 392 -9.36 -37.71 10.79
N ASN A 393 -9.32 -36.50 11.37
CA ASN A 393 -8.35 -36.11 12.39
C ASN A 393 -6.90 -36.36 11.97
N ARG A 394 -6.57 -36.08 10.70
CA ARG A 394 -5.21 -36.11 10.15
C ARG A 394 -4.76 -34.69 9.80
N GLY A 395 -4.37 -33.94 10.83
CA GLY A 395 -3.86 -32.57 10.67
C GLY A 395 -2.58 -32.52 9.85
N ASP A 396 -1.73 -33.54 9.97
CA ASP A 396 -0.54 -33.77 9.16
C ASP A 396 -0.86 -33.83 7.67
N SER A 397 -1.75 -34.75 7.27
CA SER A 397 -2.13 -34.94 5.87
C SER A 397 -2.88 -33.72 5.31
N LEU A 398 -3.65 -33.01 6.14
CA LEU A 398 -4.28 -31.76 5.72
C LEU A 398 -3.24 -30.70 5.35
N LEU A 399 -2.19 -30.50 6.16
CA LEU A 399 -1.14 -29.52 5.84
C LEU A 399 -0.37 -29.90 4.56
N GLU A 400 -0.13 -31.18 4.31
CA GLU A 400 0.49 -31.63 3.05
C GLU A 400 -0.38 -31.29 1.83
N LEU A 401 -1.70 -31.51 1.91
CA LEU A 401 -2.65 -31.13 0.86
C LEU A 401 -2.70 -29.63 0.62
N LEU A 402 -2.42 -28.84 1.65
CA LEU A 402 -2.37 -27.37 1.61
C LEU A 402 -0.97 -26.84 1.26
N ARG A 403 0.01 -27.72 1.06
CA ARG A 403 1.43 -27.35 0.88
C ARG A 403 2.00 -26.48 1.99
N PHE A 404 1.46 -26.65 3.20
CA PHE A 404 1.75 -25.79 4.35
C PHE A 404 1.47 -24.30 4.08
N ASP A 405 0.65 -23.94 3.08
CA ASP A 405 0.28 -22.54 2.88
C ASP A 405 -0.45 -21.99 4.10
N LYS A 406 -0.08 -20.78 4.54
CA LYS A 406 -0.62 -20.10 5.74
C LYS A 406 -0.54 -20.90 7.05
N TYR A 407 0.31 -21.95 7.15
CA TYR A 407 0.35 -22.81 8.35
C TYR A 407 0.67 -22.06 9.64
N ARG A 408 1.50 -21.00 9.57
CA ARG A 408 1.80 -20.14 10.73
C ARG A 408 0.56 -19.44 11.26
N LYS A 409 -0.22 -18.84 10.36
CA LYS A 409 -1.48 -18.19 10.70
C LYS A 409 -2.47 -19.19 11.30
N PHE A 410 -2.56 -20.40 10.75
CA PHE A 410 -3.40 -21.45 11.32
C PHE A 410 -2.94 -21.89 12.73
N ILE A 411 -1.63 -22.06 12.95
CA ILE A 411 -1.08 -22.38 14.28
C ILE A 411 -1.37 -21.25 15.27
N LYS A 412 -1.22 -19.99 14.86
CA LYS A 412 -1.59 -18.82 15.66
C LYS A 412 -3.04 -18.84 16.07
N MET A 413 -3.96 -19.02 15.13
CA MET A 413 -5.39 -19.10 15.45
C MET A 413 -5.68 -20.28 16.38
N SER A 414 -5.08 -21.45 16.13
CA SER A 414 -5.26 -22.63 16.99
C SER A 414 -4.71 -22.43 18.39
N ALA A 415 -3.60 -21.70 18.55
CA ALA A 415 -3.04 -21.32 19.85
C ALA A 415 -3.95 -20.30 20.56
N GLY A 416 -4.41 -19.28 19.85
CA GLY A 416 -5.32 -18.25 20.36
C GLY A 416 -6.64 -18.81 20.86
N TYR A 417 -7.22 -19.76 20.12
CA TYR A 417 -8.50 -20.41 20.46
C TYR A 417 -8.36 -21.71 21.29
N ASN A 418 -7.15 -22.01 21.77
CA ASN A 418 -6.86 -23.18 22.61
C ASN A 418 -7.22 -24.54 21.96
N THR A 419 -7.04 -24.67 20.64
CA THR A 419 -7.21 -25.92 19.89
C THR A 419 -5.88 -26.51 19.43
N LEU A 420 -4.75 -25.80 19.58
CA LEU A 420 -3.43 -26.24 19.10
C LEU A 420 -3.02 -27.59 19.68
N SER A 421 -3.29 -27.84 20.97
CA SER A 421 -2.97 -29.14 21.59
C SER A 421 -3.67 -30.29 20.88
N ASN A 422 -4.96 -30.12 20.57
CA ASN A 422 -5.75 -31.11 19.85
C ASN A 422 -5.23 -31.29 18.43
N PHE A 423 -4.88 -30.19 17.75
CA PHE A 423 -4.33 -30.25 16.40
C PHE A 423 -3.01 -31.00 16.34
N LEU A 424 -2.05 -30.67 17.21
CA LEU A 424 -0.75 -31.34 17.26
C LEU A 424 -0.87 -32.81 17.65
N SER A 425 -1.82 -33.16 18.52
CA SER A 425 -2.09 -34.57 18.88
C SER A 425 -2.66 -35.42 17.74
N SER A 426 -3.10 -34.79 16.65
CA SER A 426 -3.60 -35.48 15.46
C SER A 426 -2.49 -36.01 14.54
N PHE A 427 -1.23 -35.64 14.81
CA PHE A 427 -0.06 -36.07 14.06
C PHE A 427 0.41 -37.44 14.54
N PRO A 428 0.95 -38.29 13.65
CA PRO A 428 1.59 -39.53 14.08
C PRO A 428 2.72 -39.29 15.08
N PRO A 429 2.93 -40.21 16.04
CA PRO A 429 4.10 -40.15 16.91
C PRO A 429 5.39 -40.32 16.09
N ALA A 430 6.53 -39.99 16.70
CA ALA A 430 7.83 -40.18 16.06
C ALA A 430 8.01 -41.62 15.55
N ALA A 431 8.51 -41.76 14.32
CA ALA A 431 8.71 -43.06 13.68
C ALA A 431 9.76 -43.93 14.40
N THR A 432 10.62 -43.33 15.23
CA THR A 432 11.66 -44.02 16.00
C THR A 432 11.66 -43.54 17.46
N PRO A 433 11.95 -44.43 18.44
CA PRO A 433 12.12 -44.02 19.83
C PRO A 433 13.23 -42.96 19.97
N GLY A 434 12.88 -41.80 20.54
CA GLY A 434 13.80 -40.65 20.69
C GLY A 434 13.97 -39.79 19.43
N GLY A 435 13.25 -40.08 18.34
CA GLY A 435 13.22 -39.25 17.14
C GLY A 435 12.28 -38.04 17.25
N GLU A 436 12.48 -37.06 16.37
CA GLU A 436 11.61 -35.88 16.24
C GLU A 436 10.31 -36.26 15.49
N SER A 437 9.17 -36.08 16.12
CA SER A 437 7.83 -36.25 15.51
C SER A 437 7.54 -35.15 14.48
N ASP A 438 6.56 -35.39 13.61
CA ASP A 438 6.19 -34.39 12.60
C ASP A 438 5.53 -33.14 13.22
N ALA A 439 4.85 -33.29 14.36
CA ALA A 439 4.38 -32.15 15.15
C ALA A 439 5.55 -31.31 15.70
N GLU A 440 6.63 -31.92 16.18
CA GLU A 440 7.82 -31.21 16.64
C GLU A 440 8.54 -30.51 15.47
N LYS A 441 8.66 -31.18 14.31
CA LYS A 441 9.20 -30.57 13.09
C LYS A 441 8.35 -29.37 12.64
N LEU A 442 7.03 -29.49 12.69
CA LEU A 442 6.10 -28.40 12.39
C LEU A 442 6.34 -27.20 13.31
N MET A 443 6.41 -27.42 14.64
CA MET A 443 6.64 -26.34 15.60
C MET A 443 8.04 -25.72 15.49
N LYS A 444 9.04 -26.49 15.03
CA LYS A 444 10.38 -25.99 14.71
C LYS A 444 10.39 -25.16 13.43
N ALA A 445 9.68 -25.59 12.39
CA ALA A 445 9.44 -24.80 11.19
C ALA A 445 8.67 -23.52 11.54
N PHE A 446 7.67 -23.61 12.42
CA PHE A 446 6.83 -22.51 12.90
C PHE A 446 7.60 -21.35 13.52
N VAL A 447 8.81 -21.55 14.04
CA VAL A 447 9.66 -20.44 14.51
C VAL A 447 10.93 -20.27 13.69
N GLY A 448 11.10 -21.05 12.62
CA GLY A 448 12.30 -21.07 11.80
C GLY A 448 12.18 -20.25 10.51
N ARG A 449 13.32 -19.72 10.07
CA ARG A 449 13.50 -19.04 8.77
C ARG A 449 12.57 -17.83 8.53
N LEU A 450 12.09 -17.19 9.59
CA LEU A 450 11.25 -16.00 9.54
C LEU A 450 11.89 -14.84 8.77
N GLU A 451 13.23 -14.76 8.78
CA GLU A 451 14.00 -13.73 8.10
C GLU A 451 14.00 -13.83 6.57
N LEU A 452 13.56 -14.98 6.01
CA LEU A 452 13.42 -15.18 4.57
C LEU A 452 12.08 -14.66 4.02
N GLY A 453 11.12 -14.35 4.91
CA GLY A 453 9.84 -13.79 4.54
C GLY A 453 9.97 -12.37 3.96
N LYS A 454 9.05 -11.99 3.05
CA LYS A 454 9.02 -10.64 2.47
C LYS A 454 8.68 -9.58 3.54
N GLY A 455 7.76 -9.89 4.46
CA GLY A 455 7.28 -8.99 5.53
C GLY A 455 7.67 -9.41 6.96
N LEU A 456 6.95 -8.86 7.94
CA LEU A 456 7.08 -9.17 9.37
C LEU A 456 5.95 -10.08 9.91
N GLU A 457 4.91 -10.31 9.10
CA GLU A 457 3.69 -11.05 9.48
C GLU A 457 4.00 -12.39 10.15
N ASP A 458 4.85 -13.21 9.54
CA ASP A 458 5.28 -14.50 10.10
C ASP A 458 5.92 -14.36 11.51
N GLY A 459 6.71 -13.32 11.74
CA GLY A 459 7.33 -13.06 13.04
C GLY A 459 6.31 -12.58 14.07
N VAL A 460 5.34 -11.77 13.64
CA VAL A 460 4.21 -11.33 14.47
C VAL A 460 3.33 -12.51 14.87
N ASP A 461 2.99 -13.40 13.94
CA ASP A 461 2.19 -14.60 14.20
C ASP A 461 2.88 -15.52 15.24
N VAL A 462 4.21 -15.64 15.18
CA VAL A 462 5.02 -16.39 16.16
C VAL A 462 5.02 -15.71 17.53
N ALA A 463 5.26 -14.40 17.57
CA ALA A 463 5.26 -13.61 18.80
C ALA A 463 3.91 -13.71 19.51
N ASP A 464 2.83 -13.54 18.77
CA ASP A 464 1.46 -13.64 19.25
C ASP A 464 1.17 -15.02 19.85
N SER A 465 1.50 -16.08 19.11
CA SER A 465 1.20 -17.45 19.54
C SER A 465 1.87 -17.82 20.86
N TYR A 466 3.06 -17.27 21.13
CA TYR A 466 3.90 -17.72 22.24
C TYR A 466 3.24 -17.58 23.60
N ALA A 467 2.56 -16.46 23.88
CA ALA A 467 1.92 -16.27 25.19
C ALA A 467 0.87 -17.34 25.48
N SER A 468 0.06 -17.72 24.49
CA SER A 468 -0.95 -18.77 24.64
C SER A 468 -0.31 -20.15 24.82
N ILE A 469 0.75 -20.43 24.05
CA ILE A 469 1.47 -21.71 24.13
C ILE A 469 2.24 -21.81 25.46
N ALA A 470 2.81 -20.73 25.96
CA ALA A 470 3.52 -20.71 27.25
C ALA A 470 2.58 -21.03 28.42
N GLU A 471 1.34 -20.52 28.37
CA GLU A 471 0.32 -20.77 29.38
C GLU A 471 -0.28 -22.19 29.30
N THR A 472 -0.55 -22.68 28.09
CA THR A 472 -1.32 -23.92 27.87
C THR A 472 -0.47 -25.15 27.53
N LEU A 473 0.73 -24.96 26.99
CA LEU A 473 1.59 -25.97 26.37
C LEU A 473 3.07 -25.73 26.70
N SER A 474 3.39 -25.65 28.00
CA SER A 474 4.74 -25.30 28.50
C SER A 474 5.91 -26.06 27.85
N PRO A 475 5.85 -27.39 27.59
CA PRO A 475 6.93 -28.09 26.90
C PRO A 475 7.20 -27.55 25.48
N ILE A 476 6.13 -27.22 24.74
CA ILE A 476 6.22 -26.68 23.38
C ILE A 476 6.78 -25.26 23.41
N ALA A 477 6.35 -24.43 24.36
CA ALA A 477 6.88 -23.07 24.52
C ALA A 477 8.39 -23.06 24.84
N LYS A 478 8.86 -23.98 25.69
CA LYS A 478 10.31 -24.14 25.96
C LYS A 478 11.08 -24.50 24.68
N GLN A 479 10.53 -25.41 23.88
CA GLN A 479 11.15 -25.80 22.62
C GLN A 479 11.13 -24.66 21.57
N MET A 480 10.06 -23.87 21.52
CA MET A 480 10.00 -22.66 20.69
C MET A 480 11.09 -21.65 21.06
N LEU A 481 11.27 -21.36 22.36
CA LEU A 481 12.35 -20.49 22.83
C LEU A 481 13.73 -21.00 22.42
N LYS A 482 13.99 -22.30 22.62
CA LYS A 482 15.24 -22.93 22.18
C LYS A 482 15.44 -22.77 20.67
N ASN A 483 14.41 -22.99 19.87
CA ASN A 483 14.47 -22.85 18.41
C ASN A 483 14.68 -21.38 17.97
N VAL A 484 14.08 -20.40 18.65
CA VAL A 484 14.35 -18.97 18.42
C VAL A 484 15.82 -18.65 18.66
N GLN A 485 16.39 -19.12 19.77
CA GLN A 485 17.81 -18.94 20.10
C GLN A 485 18.73 -19.61 19.06
N LEU A 486 18.39 -20.81 18.59
CA LEU A 486 19.13 -21.48 17.52
C LEU A 486 19.08 -20.71 16.19
N ASN A 487 17.93 -20.14 15.82
CA ASN A 487 17.83 -19.31 14.63
C ASN A 487 18.59 -17.98 14.78
N TYR A 488 18.61 -17.38 15.97
CA TYR A 488 19.44 -16.20 16.26
C TYR A 488 20.91 -16.52 16.02
N GLN A 489 21.42 -17.62 16.60
CA GLN A 489 22.81 -18.04 16.43
C GLN A 489 23.15 -18.34 14.97
N ARG A 490 22.26 -19.01 14.21
CA ARG A 490 22.45 -19.21 12.77
C ARG A 490 22.64 -17.89 12.03
N ASN A 491 21.78 -16.92 12.31
CA ASN A 491 21.83 -15.62 11.63
C ASN A 491 23.01 -14.77 12.07
N LEU A 492 23.44 -14.89 13.33
CA LEU A 492 24.67 -14.29 13.84
C LEU A 492 25.89 -14.83 13.08
N SER A 493 26.03 -16.16 13.00
CA SER A 493 27.14 -16.81 12.28
C SER A 493 27.12 -16.52 10.78
N ALA A 494 25.94 -16.28 10.18
CA ALA A 494 25.79 -15.93 8.77
C ALA A 494 25.90 -14.42 8.48
N GLY A 495 26.05 -13.57 9.51
CA GLY A 495 26.06 -12.11 9.35
C GLY A 495 24.73 -11.51 8.86
N ASN A 496 23.62 -12.23 9.00
CA ASN A 496 22.30 -11.78 8.54
C ASN A 496 21.66 -10.82 9.54
N LYS A 497 21.86 -9.52 9.32
CA LYS A 497 21.35 -8.44 10.19
C LYS A 497 19.83 -8.48 10.39
N ARG A 498 19.06 -8.81 9.35
CA ARG A 498 17.58 -8.90 9.45
C ARG A 498 17.18 -10.02 10.41
N GLY A 499 17.78 -11.20 10.24
CA GLY A 499 17.53 -12.33 11.13
C GLY A 499 17.98 -12.06 12.56
N MET A 500 19.16 -11.46 12.76
CA MET A 500 19.64 -11.09 14.10
C MET A 500 18.64 -10.19 14.84
N ALA A 501 18.17 -9.10 14.20
CA ALA A 501 17.22 -8.19 14.82
C ALA A 501 15.90 -8.90 15.15
N MET A 502 15.35 -9.67 14.19
CA MET A 502 14.08 -10.37 14.35
C MET A 502 14.11 -11.39 15.49
N TYR A 503 15.10 -12.28 15.52
CA TYR A 503 15.18 -13.30 16.57
C TYR A 503 15.65 -12.74 17.91
N LYS A 504 16.36 -11.60 17.95
CA LYS A 504 16.63 -10.90 19.22
C LYS A 504 15.31 -10.45 19.85
N ILE A 505 14.47 -9.75 19.08
CA ILE A 505 13.16 -9.27 19.56
C ILE A 505 12.30 -10.45 20.05
N LEU A 506 12.22 -11.53 19.27
CA LEU A 506 11.45 -12.73 19.67
C LEU A 506 12.01 -13.38 20.93
N ASN A 507 13.34 -13.48 21.06
CA ASN A 507 13.97 -14.03 22.26
C ASN A 507 13.64 -13.18 23.50
N ASP A 508 13.77 -11.86 23.39
CA ASP A 508 13.53 -10.93 24.50
C ASP A 508 12.03 -10.97 24.90
N LEU A 509 11.13 -11.00 23.91
CA LEU A 509 9.69 -11.17 24.13
C LEU A 509 9.37 -12.49 24.84
N PHE A 510 9.96 -13.61 24.39
CA PHE A 510 9.68 -14.93 24.97
C PHE A 510 10.22 -15.04 26.40
N LEU A 511 11.42 -14.50 26.66
CA LEU A 511 12.00 -14.47 28.01
C LEU A 511 11.20 -13.55 28.95
N SER A 512 10.65 -12.44 28.44
CA SER A 512 9.84 -11.53 29.24
C SER A 512 8.49 -12.11 29.68
N ALA A 513 7.98 -13.11 28.96
CA ALA A 513 6.74 -13.80 29.35
C ALA A 513 6.91 -14.59 30.67
N ASP A 514 8.14 -15.00 31.00
CA ASP A 514 8.48 -15.55 32.31
C ASP A 514 8.82 -14.41 33.28
N SER A 515 7.84 -14.03 34.11
CA SER A 515 7.99 -12.95 35.10
C SER A 515 9.17 -13.13 36.07
N THR A 516 9.69 -14.35 36.25
CA THR A 516 10.87 -14.61 37.10
C THR A 516 12.19 -14.12 36.47
N LYS A 517 12.21 -13.91 35.15
CA LYS A 517 13.40 -13.46 34.41
C LYS A 517 13.67 -11.97 34.54
N ASN A 518 12.69 -11.18 35.00
CA ASN A 518 12.80 -9.72 35.21
C ASN A 518 13.38 -8.96 34.00
N ILE A 519 12.99 -9.36 32.78
CA ILE A 519 13.41 -8.68 31.54
C ILE A 519 12.68 -7.36 31.40
N ASP A 520 13.43 -6.26 31.30
CA ASP A 520 12.90 -4.94 31.02
C ASP A 520 12.83 -4.71 29.49
N LEU A 521 11.68 -5.07 28.91
CA LEU A 521 11.43 -4.88 27.47
C LEU A 521 11.57 -3.42 27.03
N THR A 522 11.22 -2.47 27.89
CA THR A 522 11.32 -1.04 27.60
C THR A 522 12.77 -0.64 27.39
N LYS A 523 13.67 -1.12 28.26
CA LYS A 523 15.11 -0.90 28.11
C LYS A 523 15.69 -1.66 26.91
N GLU A 524 15.32 -2.92 26.71
CA GLU A 524 15.91 -3.78 25.67
C GLU A 524 15.48 -3.42 24.25
N LEU A 525 14.26 -2.90 24.08
CA LEU A 525 13.67 -2.57 22.78
C LEU A 525 13.55 -1.05 22.53
N GLY A 526 13.78 -0.21 23.55
CA GLY A 526 13.62 1.24 23.44
C GLY A 526 12.16 1.69 23.30
N ILE A 527 11.22 0.94 23.88
CA ILE A 527 9.76 1.19 23.80
C ILE A 527 9.22 1.75 25.13
N PRO A 528 8.11 2.50 25.17
CA PRO A 528 7.50 2.97 26.43
C PRO A 528 7.20 1.85 27.43
N PRO A 529 7.10 2.15 28.75
CA PRO A 529 6.79 1.16 29.80
C PRO A 529 5.54 0.34 29.49
N VAL A 530 5.68 -0.97 29.25
CA VAL A 530 4.55 -1.82 28.83
C VAL A 530 3.67 -2.29 30.01
N TYR A 531 4.23 -2.40 31.22
CA TYR A 531 3.54 -2.99 32.38
C TYR A 531 2.90 -2.00 33.36
N LYS A 532 3.15 -0.69 33.20
CA LYS A 532 2.72 0.32 34.17
C LYS A 532 2.28 1.60 33.50
N VAL A 533 1.12 2.11 33.93
CA VAL A 533 0.61 3.44 33.59
C VAL A 533 0.58 4.27 34.88
N PRO A 534 1.42 5.30 35.02
CA PRO A 534 1.41 6.15 36.21
C PRO A 534 0.07 6.88 36.36
N TYR A 535 -0.44 7.01 37.58
CA TYR A 535 -1.70 7.74 37.82
C TYR A 535 -1.66 9.18 37.28
N SER A 536 -0.50 9.84 37.34
CA SER A 536 -0.30 11.20 36.84
C SER A 536 -0.56 11.33 35.34
N THR A 537 -0.33 10.27 34.55
CA THR A 537 -0.57 10.31 33.09
C THR A 537 -2.03 10.11 32.72
N LEU A 538 -2.88 9.73 33.69
CA LEU A 538 -4.32 9.54 33.51
C LEU A 538 -5.14 10.79 33.86
N LEU A 539 -4.51 11.81 34.45
CA LEU A 539 -5.21 13.02 34.90
C LEU A 539 -5.62 13.90 33.73
N ASN A 540 -6.86 14.41 33.77
CA ASN A 540 -7.29 15.50 32.90
C ASN A 540 -6.82 16.86 33.44
N ASP A 541 -7.15 17.94 32.72
CA ASP A 541 -6.79 19.32 33.08
C ASP A 541 -7.32 19.77 34.46
N SER A 542 -8.33 19.07 35.00
CA SER A 542 -8.90 19.30 36.34
C SER A 542 -8.29 18.40 37.43
N GLY A 543 -7.22 17.65 37.12
CA GLY A 543 -6.57 16.74 38.06
C GLY A 543 -7.40 15.49 38.38
N ARG A 544 -8.31 15.09 37.49
CA ARG A 544 -9.20 13.94 37.67
C ARG A 544 -9.03 12.90 36.56
N VAL A 545 -9.10 11.62 36.92
CA VAL A 545 -9.17 10.54 35.91
C VAL A 545 -10.60 10.46 35.39
N VAL A 546 -10.75 10.56 34.07
CA VAL A 546 -12.03 10.38 33.38
C VAL A 546 -12.05 9.01 32.73
N MET A 547 -13.02 8.18 33.10
CA MET A 547 -13.22 6.85 32.55
C MET A 547 -14.52 6.81 31.77
N GLN A 548 -14.53 6.12 30.63
CA GLN A 548 -15.72 5.84 29.83
C GLN A 548 -15.98 4.34 29.80
N VAL A 549 -17.21 3.92 30.07
CA VAL A 549 -17.62 2.51 30.10
C VAL A 549 -18.79 2.29 29.14
N PHE A 550 -18.61 1.37 28.21
CA PHE A 550 -19.60 0.98 27.21
C PHE A 550 -20.35 -0.28 27.66
N PHE A 551 -21.67 -0.17 27.78
CA PHE A 551 -22.60 -1.27 28.03
C PHE A 551 -23.55 -1.47 26.83
N TYR A 552 -24.08 -2.68 26.69
CA TYR A 552 -24.93 -3.09 25.59
C TYR A 552 -26.29 -3.60 26.09
N GLY A 553 -27.28 -3.51 25.22
CA GLY A 553 -28.69 -3.70 25.54
C GLY A 553 -29.18 -5.13 25.61
N ASP A 554 -28.31 -6.10 25.34
CA ASP A 554 -28.62 -7.53 25.42
C ASP A 554 -28.95 -7.97 26.86
N LYS A 555 -29.54 -9.16 26.99
CA LYS A 555 -29.97 -9.68 28.31
C LYS A 555 -28.84 -9.73 29.33
N ASP A 556 -27.63 -10.11 28.91
CA ASP A 556 -26.47 -10.18 29.80
C ASP A 556 -26.01 -8.76 30.14
N GLY A 557 -25.89 -7.87 29.15
CA GLY A 557 -25.53 -6.46 29.32
C GLY A 557 -26.40 -5.71 30.33
N GLN A 558 -27.73 -5.91 30.28
CA GLN A 558 -28.67 -5.34 31.26
C GLN A 558 -28.43 -5.83 32.69
N GLY A 559 -28.11 -7.13 32.85
CA GLY A 559 -27.77 -7.72 34.14
C GLY A 559 -26.44 -7.19 34.69
N ILE A 560 -25.41 -7.13 33.85
CA ILE A 560 -24.07 -6.64 34.20
C ILE A 560 -24.14 -5.16 34.61
N PHE A 561 -24.91 -4.33 33.90
CA PHE A 561 -25.08 -2.92 34.26
C PHE A 561 -25.69 -2.75 35.66
N LYS A 562 -26.75 -3.52 35.99
CA LYS A 562 -27.36 -3.47 37.33
C LYS A 562 -26.36 -3.85 38.42
N GLY A 563 -25.61 -4.93 38.23
CA GLY A 563 -24.54 -5.34 39.14
C GLY A 563 -23.45 -4.27 39.29
N PHE A 564 -23.02 -3.68 38.18
CA PHE A 564 -22.02 -2.62 38.14
C PHE A 564 -22.43 -1.40 38.97
N ILE A 565 -23.66 -0.90 38.83
CA ILE A 565 -24.17 0.22 39.64
C ILE A 565 -24.19 -0.13 41.14
N GLY A 566 -24.58 -1.37 41.47
CA GLY A 566 -24.59 -1.85 42.85
C GLY A 566 -23.24 -1.75 43.56
N MET A 567 -22.13 -1.91 42.83
CA MET A 567 -20.76 -1.82 43.40
C MET A 567 -20.41 -0.42 43.94
N PHE A 568 -21.13 0.62 43.49
CA PHE A 568 -20.87 2.03 43.85
C PHE A 568 -21.91 2.62 44.80
N SER A 569 -22.74 1.79 45.43
CA SER A 569 -23.79 2.22 46.36
C SER A 569 -23.31 2.67 47.75
N ASN A 570 -21.99 2.69 48.00
CA ASN A 570 -21.40 3.09 49.28
C ASN A 570 -21.01 4.58 49.33
N ALA A 571 -20.75 5.09 50.53
CA ALA A 571 -20.47 6.51 50.79
C ALA A 571 -19.18 7.06 50.16
N ASN A 572 -18.36 6.23 49.50
CA ASN A 572 -17.16 6.69 48.80
C ASN A 572 -17.47 7.26 47.41
N TRP A 573 -18.71 7.09 46.91
CA TRP A 573 -19.10 7.44 45.56
C TRP A 573 -20.39 8.25 45.54
N LYS A 574 -20.49 9.13 44.54
CA LYS A 574 -21.72 9.87 44.21
C LYS A 574 -22.13 9.50 42.78
N ILE A 575 -23.36 9.05 42.62
CA ILE A 575 -23.94 8.70 41.32
C ILE A 575 -24.92 9.82 40.90
N THR A 576 -24.71 10.37 39.71
CA THR A 576 -25.60 11.33 39.04
C THR A 576 -25.80 10.91 37.59
N GLY A 577 -26.74 11.47 36.84
CA GLY A 577 -26.88 11.15 35.43
C GLY A 577 -28.25 11.46 34.84
N THR A 578 -28.52 10.87 33.70
CA THR A 578 -29.77 10.99 32.95
C THR A 578 -30.45 9.61 32.83
N ASP A 579 -31.51 9.55 32.03
CA ASP A 579 -32.16 8.34 31.54
C ASP A 579 -31.31 7.56 30.52
N LYS A 580 -30.23 8.15 29.98
CA LYS A 580 -29.32 7.54 28.99
C LYS A 580 -27.97 7.14 29.57
N TRP A 581 -27.41 7.89 30.51
CA TRP A 581 -26.08 7.59 31.07
C TRP A 581 -25.97 7.98 32.54
N VAL A 582 -24.94 7.50 33.21
CA VAL A 582 -24.61 7.82 34.59
C VAL A 582 -23.16 8.29 34.74
N CYS A 583 -22.91 9.18 35.69
CA CYS A 583 -21.60 9.58 36.17
C CYS A 583 -21.45 9.11 37.62
N ILE A 584 -20.43 8.32 37.87
CA ILE A 584 -20.03 7.84 39.19
C ILE A 584 -18.75 8.56 39.57
N SER A 585 -18.84 9.48 40.52
CA SER A 585 -17.73 10.34 40.93
C SER A 585 -17.23 9.97 42.33
N SER A 586 -15.91 9.84 42.48
CA SER A 586 -15.32 9.57 43.79
C SER A 586 -15.52 10.75 44.75
N VAL A 587 -15.89 10.44 45.99
CA VAL A 587 -16.01 11.37 47.12
C VAL A 587 -14.81 11.23 48.05
N LYS A 588 -14.29 10.00 48.19
CA LYS A 588 -13.09 9.68 48.99
C LYS A 588 -12.03 9.01 48.12
N GLY A 589 -10.75 9.24 48.43
CA GLY A 589 -9.61 8.68 47.70
C GLY A 589 -9.18 9.52 46.50
N LYS A 590 -8.50 8.90 45.54
CA LYS A 590 -8.02 9.60 44.34
C LYS A 590 -9.20 10.11 43.49
N PRO A 591 -9.13 11.32 42.92
CA PRO A 591 -10.18 11.85 42.06
C PRO A 591 -10.39 10.99 40.79
N VAL A 592 -11.59 10.42 40.65
CA VAL A 592 -12.03 9.62 39.50
C VAL A 592 -13.49 9.96 39.17
N SER A 593 -13.81 10.07 37.88
CA SER A 593 -15.18 10.12 37.35
C SER A 593 -15.36 9.04 36.30
N ILE A 594 -16.32 8.15 36.53
CA ILE A 594 -16.68 7.06 35.61
C ILE A 594 -17.98 7.43 34.92
N TYR A 595 -17.95 7.54 33.60
CA TYR A 595 -19.11 7.79 32.77
C TYR A 595 -19.51 6.50 32.09
N ALA A 596 -20.74 6.04 32.30
CA ALA A 596 -21.25 4.80 31.73
C ALA A 596 -22.59 5.04 31.06
N ASN A 597 -22.78 4.56 29.82
CA ASN A 597 -24.10 4.53 29.23
C ASN A 597 -24.94 3.45 29.94
N ARG A 598 -26.26 3.64 29.94
CA ARG A 598 -27.18 2.61 30.43
C ARG A 598 -27.33 1.52 29.37
N ALA A 599 -27.39 0.27 29.82
CA ALA A 599 -27.74 -0.89 29.00
C ALA A 599 -29.25 -0.85 28.66
N LEU A 600 -29.66 0.01 27.72
CA LEU A 600 -31.05 0.10 27.23
C LEU A 600 -31.31 -0.94 26.13
N PRO A 601 -32.54 -1.32 25.81
CA PRO A 601 -32.81 -2.43 24.88
C PRO A 601 -32.19 -2.26 23.49
N GLU A 602 -31.40 -3.26 23.07
CA GLU A 602 -30.71 -3.27 21.76
C GLU A 602 -31.67 -3.47 20.59
N GLU A 603 -32.81 -4.14 20.82
CA GLU A 603 -33.80 -4.45 19.78
C GLU A 603 -34.46 -3.18 19.23
N THR A 604 -34.40 -2.10 19.99
CA THR A 604 -34.89 -0.77 19.63
C THR A 604 -33.77 0.22 19.29
N GLY A 605 -32.51 -0.22 19.36
CA GLY A 605 -31.31 0.62 19.17
C GLY A 605 -31.15 1.71 20.22
N GLU A 606 -31.71 1.55 21.42
CA GLU A 606 -31.69 2.57 22.47
C GLU A 606 -30.37 2.59 23.26
N ASP A 607 -29.64 1.47 23.32
CA ASP A 607 -28.27 1.43 23.85
C ASP A 607 -27.30 2.23 22.98
N ASP A 608 -27.33 2.05 21.66
CA ASP A 608 -26.51 2.81 20.72
C ASP A 608 -26.75 4.32 20.83
N LYS A 609 -28.02 4.73 20.99
CA LYS A 609 -28.37 6.13 21.27
C LYS A 609 -27.80 6.60 22.60
N ALA A 610 -27.89 5.79 23.65
CA ALA A 610 -27.33 6.11 24.95
C ALA A 610 -25.80 6.25 24.93
N GLN A 611 -25.09 5.42 24.15
CA GLN A 611 -23.65 5.52 23.92
C GLN A 611 -23.30 6.83 23.21
N LYS A 612 -23.98 7.14 22.11
CA LYS A 612 -23.78 8.39 21.35
C LYS A 612 -24.07 9.64 22.18
N ASP A 613 -25.14 9.64 22.97
CA ASP A 613 -25.48 10.74 23.86
C ASP A 613 -24.41 10.97 24.93
N LEU A 614 -23.84 9.89 25.48
CA LEU A 614 -22.73 10.02 26.41
C LEU A 614 -21.48 10.57 25.73
N CYS A 615 -21.11 10.08 24.55
CA CYS A 615 -20.00 10.60 23.77
C CYS A 615 -20.16 12.09 23.48
N ALA A 616 -21.37 12.52 23.08
CA ALA A 616 -21.69 13.92 22.83
C ALA A 616 -21.58 14.77 24.10
N TYR A 617 -22.03 14.26 25.25
CA TYR A 617 -21.87 14.93 26.53
C TYR A 617 -20.39 15.13 26.91
N LEU A 618 -19.57 14.08 26.76
CA LEU A 618 -18.13 14.16 27.05
C LEU A 618 -17.43 15.18 26.16
N ALA A 619 -17.71 15.15 24.86
CA ALA A 619 -17.16 16.10 23.89
C ALA A 619 -17.55 17.54 24.20
N LYS A 620 -18.85 17.79 24.45
CA LYS A 620 -19.39 19.13 24.75
C LYS A 620 -18.75 19.75 26.00
N ASN A 621 -18.39 18.93 26.99
CA ASN A 621 -17.79 19.38 28.25
C ASN A 621 -16.26 19.29 28.25
N ASN A 622 -15.62 19.03 27.10
CA ASN A 622 -14.17 18.83 26.97
C ASN A 622 -13.62 17.79 27.97
N LEU A 623 -14.42 16.77 28.28
CA LEU A 623 -14.03 15.65 29.11
C LEU A 623 -13.40 14.60 28.21
N LYS A 624 -12.08 14.44 28.31
CA LYS A 624 -11.30 13.49 27.51
C LYS A 624 -11.03 12.24 28.34
N PRO A 625 -11.72 11.11 28.09
CA PRO A 625 -11.43 9.87 28.80
C PRO A 625 -9.98 9.45 28.61
N SER A 626 -9.31 9.16 29.73
CA SER A 626 -7.99 8.54 29.75
C SER A 626 -8.08 7.03 29.98
N VAL A 627 -9.27 6.51 30.29
CA VAL A 627 -9.56 5.07 30.37
C VAL A 627 -10.85 4.75 29.62
N THR A 628 -10.80 3.75 28.75
CA THR A 628 -11.97 3.20 28.05
C THR A 628 -12.20 1.75 28.48
N ILE A 629 -13.45 1.37 28.76
CA ILE A 629 -13.83 0.02 29.19
C ILE A 629 -14.98 -0.48 28.33
N HIS A 630 -14.76 -1.61 27.65
CA HIS A 630 -15.77 -2.38 26.95
C HIS A 630 -16.38 -3.45 27.87
N ARG A 631 -17.71 -3.40 28.09
CA ARG A 631 -18.48 -4.38 28.88
C ARG A 631 -19.60 -5.00 28.03
N GLY A 632 -19.23 -5.52 26.87
CA GLY A 632 -20.12 -6.28 25.98
C GLY A 632 -19.51 -7.61 25.54
N HIS A 633 -20.26 -8.34 24.73
CA HIS A 633 -19.75 -9.46 23.95
C HIS A 633 -18.78 -8.99 22.85
N SER A 634 -17.97 -9.92 22.34
CA SER A 634 -16.86 -9.61 21.42
C SER A 634 -17.29 -9.01 20.09
N TYR A 635 -18.53 -9.25 19.70
CA TYR A 635 -19.10 -8.68 18.49
C TYR A 635 -19.44 -7.20 18.60
N TYR A 636 -19.56 -6.66 19.81
CA TYR A 636 -19.73 -5.23 20.03
C TYR A 636 -18.40 -4.46 20.17
N ALA A 637 -17.27 -5.17 20.33
CA ALA A 637 -15.99 -4.55 20.62
C ALA A 637 -15.56 -3.56 19.52
N GLY A 638 -15.81 -3.87 18.24
CA GLY A 638 -15.57 -2.94 17.13
C GLY A 638 -16.33 -1.61 17.29
N SER A 639 -17.61 -1.65 17.66
CA SER A 639 -18.42 -0.45 17.92
C SER A 639 -17.88 0.38 19.10
N THR A 640 -17.36 -0.27 20.16
CA THR A 640 -16.66 0.45 21.24
C THR A 640 -15.39 1.13 20.71
N ILE A 641 -14.60 0.43 19.89
CA ILE A 641 -13.35 0.96 19.35
C ILE A 641 -13.63 2.19 18.48
N GLU A 642 -14.61 2.14 17.58
CA GLU A 642 -14.99 3.31 16.77
C GLU A 642 -15.39 4.54 17.58
N GLN A 643 -15.88 4.35 18.81
CA GLN A 643 -16.36 5.41 19.69
C GLN A 643 -15.35 5.84 20.77
N MET A 644 -14.21 5.16 20.89
CA MET A 644 -13.26 5.44 21.98
C MET A 644 -12.53 6.77 21.78
N ALA A 645 -12.15 7.42 22.88
CA ALA A 645 -11.35 8.63 22.80
C ALA A 645 -9.89 8.31 22.45
N SER A 646 -9.29 9.08 21.53
CA SER A 646 -7.86 9.00 21.20
C SER A 646 -6.94 9.32 22.39
N SER A 647 -7.45 10.01 23.40
CA SER A 647 -6.76 10.27 24.67
C SER A 647 -6.67 9.06 25.61
N SER A 648 -7.30 7.94 25.28
CA SER A 648 -7.30 6.74 26.14
C SER A 648 -5.88 6.22 26.35
N LYS A 649 -5.42 6.20 27.59
CA LYS A 649 -4.13 5.60 27.98
C LYS A 649 -4.29 4.17 28.48
N ILE A 650 -5.50 3.78 28.89
CA ILE A 650 -5.84 2.39 29.25
C ILE A 650 -7.12 2.00 28.52
N VAL A 651 -7.12 0.84 27.87
CA VAL A 651 -8.30 0.29 27.18
C VAL A 651 -8.54 -1.13 27.67
N PHE A 652 -9.69 -1.37 28.29
CA PHE A 652 -10.11 -2.68 28.76
C PHE A 652 -11.13 -3.30 27.81
N LEU A 653 -10.74 -4.33 27.07
CA LEU A 653 -11.61 -5.11 26.18
C LEU A 653 -12.11 -6.37 26.92
N GLY A 654 -13.21 -6.22 27.65
CA GLY A 654 -13.78 -7.26 28.52
C GLY A 654 -14.43 -8.44 27.80
N SER A 655 -14.44 -8.45 26.47
CA SER A 655 -15.07 -9.47 25.64
C SER A 655 -14.12 -10.62 25.28
N CYS A 656 -14.66 -11.84 25.08
CA CYS A 656 -13.91 -13.01 24.61
C CYS A 656 -13.13 -12.72 23.32
N GLY A 657 -11.80 -12.84 23.34
CA GLY A 657 -10.98 -12.64 22.13
C GLY A 657 -10.77 -11.16 21.77
N GLY A 658 -11.01 -10.22 22.69
CA GLY A 658 -10.68 -8.80 22.49
C GLY A 658 -9.20 -8.56 22.14
N TYR A 659 -8.32 -9.53 22.42
CA TYR A 659 -6.92 -9.51 21.99
C TYR A 659 -6.73 -9.35 20.48
N HIS A 660 -7.64 -9.89 19.66
CA HIS A 660 -7.54 -9.78 18.20
C HIS A 660 -7.76 -8.36 17.68
N LEU A 661 -8.27 -7.45 18.51
CA LEU A 661 -8.62 -6.07 18.15
C LEU A 661 -7.59 -5.04 18.68
N VAL A 662 -6.46 -5.53 19.18
CA VAL A 662 -5.38 -4.67 19.72
C VAL A 662 -4.89 -3.68 18.68
N HIS A 663 -4.77 -4.10 17.42
CA HIS A 663 -4.32 -3.22 16.34
C HIS A 663 -5.27 -2.03 16.14
N ASP A 664 -6.57 -2.29 16.04
CA ASP A 664 -7.60 -1.27 15.80
C ASP A 664 -7.64 -0.23 16.93
N VAL A 665 -7.41 -0.67 18.18
CA VAL A 665 -7.27 0.25 19.32
C VAL A 665 -6.03 1.15 19.18
N LEU A 666 -4.90 0.59 18.76
CA LEU A 666 -3.65 1.34 18.59
C LEU A 666 -3.70 2.32 17.42
N GLU A 667 -4.54 2.10 16.40
CA GLU A 667 -4.78 3.10 15.34
C GLU A 667 -5.45 4.36 15.90
N ILE A 668 -6.35 4.22 16.87
CA ILE A 668 -7.05 5.34 17.50
C ILE A 668 -6.22 5.97 18.63
N SER A 669 -5.53 5.14 19.41
CA SER A 669 -4.68 5.59 20.51
C SER A 669 -3.35 4.80 20.56
N PRO A 670 -2.29 5.30 19.89
CA PRO A 670 -1.03 4.59 19.72
C PRO A 670 -0.28 4.25 21.02
N ASP A 671 -0.52 5.02 22.08
CA ASP A 671 0.14 4.83 23.39
C ASP A 671 -0.75 4.08 24.40
N ALA A 672 -1.85 3.48 23.95
CA ALA A 672 -2.79 2.84 24.85
C ALA A 672 -2.24 1.52 25.42
N HIS A 673 -2.37 1.36 26.73
CA HIS A 673 -2.21 0.08 27.41
C HIS A 673 -3.49 -0.73 27.31
N ILE A 674 -3.44 -1.82 26.57
CA ILE A 674 -4.62 -2.62 26.25
C ILE A 674 -4.67 -3.85 27.15
N ILE A 675 -5.76 -4.00 27.89
CA ILE A 675 -6.07 -5.17 28.70
C ILE A 675 -7.20 -5.89 27.98
N ALA A 676 -6.91 -7.03 27.37
CA ALA A 676 -7.88 -7.77 26.59
C ALA A 676 -7.84 -9.27 26.91
N THR A 677 -8.99 -9.95 26.77
CA THR A 677 -9.03 -11.40 26.96
C THR A 677 -8.62 -12.12 25.67
N LYS A 678 -7.82 -13.20 25.80
CA LYS A 678 -7.27 -13.96 24.67
C LYS A 678 -8.19 -15.12 24.23
N ALA A 679 -8.60 -16.01 25.15
CA ALA A 679 -9.74 -16.93 25.01
C ALA A 679 -10.11 -17.63 26.34
N ASN A 680 -11.42 -17.91 26.54
CA ASN A 680 -12.05 -18.83 27.50
C ASN A 680 -11.67 -18.75 29.00
N ARG A 681 -12.21 -17.74 29.69
CA ARG A 681 -12.98 -17.91 30.95
C ARG A 681 -14.00 -16.77 31.07
N CYS A 682 -15.03 -16.78 30.22
CA CYS A 682 -16.22 -15.97 30.43
C CYS A 682 -17.41 -16.90 30.69
N HIS A 683 -17.38 -17.54 31.84
CA HIS A 683 -18.54 -17.92 32.63
C HIS A 683 -18.17 -17.70 34.10
#